data_AF-A0A4U0X7S4-F1
#
_entry.id   AF-A0A4U0X7S4-F1
#
_cell.length_a   1.000
_cell.length_b   1.000
_cell.length_c   1.000
_cell.angle_alpha   90.00
_cell.angle_beta   90.00
_cell.angle_gamma   90.00
#
_symmetry.space_group_name_H-M   'P 1'
#
loop_
_entity.id
_entity.type
_entity.pdbx_description
1 polymer ?
#
loop_
_entity_poly.entity_id
_entity_poly.type
_entity_poly.pdbx_seq_one_letter_code
_entity_poly.pdbx_strand_id
1 'polypeptide(L)'
;MPHFTLPILTDSGRNTPKPPPSTVYHLSDPPYHGQLPTDTATYRHSSPDTAIVIDNGSSSIRAGWQTDALPRLQFPPLMARYTDRKLNRKLTFIGSEIYFDGTARGQARNVYEAGSNVVNNWDVQEGVLDYIFTKLGIDGQKNGVGVGSVDRPVVMTEPLATPSYTRKTMSEILFELYHVPAVAYGVDSLFSYDFNGGRTGLVVSSAHMSTHLIPVVDRRPLIAHATRLDWGRAQCVEYLTRLLKSKYPGLLTSGKVTETQIEDLVRGHCYVTQDYDGEMTKMLDWTGLEDRDHLVQLPYQEKEVVQKTEEELRIAEERKRESGRRLQEQAARMRLEKLIQKEQELEFFKELQVNVQNAPTKKAARELLDEEEFKDEVQLDRRIKEMEKSVRKQRNKDVGDLEEEAAEAPTYPLLDIPDEDLDEEGVRAKRQQRLLKSNHDARARAKAEKEAEKARQAELQRRNDVYRERDLEGWVEERRAARQATMQRIKDRDRFKADLGNRKSQASQMRMKHIANLASDNPLGRKRRRGQNPDDDGFGADDADWAVYRDIQVGRNNDDGDEDEEEEDLGAQLKTIEAQLLKFDPDFTEQSTQEAQRDWTKSLHHAFTRGPYPYDPESARESAQLHLNVERIRVPEVLFQPSIAGVDQAGIVELVEMLLQSRLAGHPAQGEMAKDIFLTGGYCLFSGFEERLARELRAVLPVQAEVKVRRAGDPVLDGWRGAARWARDSMGSRGQAFVSRAEWAEKGGEYLREHNLGNVFT
;
A
#
# COMPACT_ATOMS: atom_id res chain seq x y z
N MET A 1 -18.26 22.62 12.91
CA MET A 1 -17.63 23.48 11.88
C MET A 1 -17.80 22.80 10.54
N PRO A 2 -18.11 23.51 9.44
CA PRO A 2 -18.08 22.88 8.13
C PRO A 2 -16.62 22.49 7.86
N HIS A 3 -16.37 21.22 7.56
CA HIS A 3 -15.08 20.79 7.04
C HIS A 3 -14.90 21.49 5.69
N PHE A 4 -14.14 22.59 5.67
CA PHE A 4 -13.72 23.22 4.42
C PHE A 4 -12.73 22.28 3.75
N THR A 5 -13.24 21.37 2.93
CA THR A 5 -12.42 20.67 1.95
C THR A 5 -12.15 21.64 0.81
N LEU A 6 -10.97 22.25 0.80
CA LEU A 6 -10.51 23.04 -0.34
C LEU A 6 -10.38 22.10 -1.56
N PRO A 7 -11.07 22.38 -2.68
CA PRO A 7 -10.92 21.59 -3.88
C PRO A 7 -9.53 21.83 -4.48
N ILE A 8 -8.75 20.76 -4.66
CA ILE A 8 -7.48 20.81 -5.39
C ILE A 8 -7.81 21.04 -6.86
N LEU A 9 -7.21 22.07 -7.46
CA LEU A 9 -7.40 22.38 -8.88
C LEU A 9 -6.62 21.36 -9.71
N THR A 10 -7.25 20.76 -10.71
CA THR A 10 -6.58 19.86 -11.65
C THR A 10 -6.68 20.42 -13.05
N ASP A 11 -5.55 20.55 -13.74
CA ASP A 11 -5.53 20.87 -15.16
C ASP A 11 -6.11 19.72 -15.98
N SER A 12 -6.93 20.06 -16.98
CA SER A 12 -7.74 19.10 -17.73
C SER A 12 -6.96 18.35 -18.84
N GLY A 13 -5.65 18.62 -18.96
CA GLY A 13 -4.73 18.05 -19.95
C GLY A 13 -4.06 16.75 -19.49
N ARG A 14 -3.46 16.03 -20.46
CA ARG A 14 -2.61 14.86 -20.19
C ARG A 14 -1.27 15.33 -19.62
N ASN A 15 -0.94 14.91 -18.40
CA ASN A 15 0.34 15.28 -17.80
C ASN A 15 1.47 14.41 -18.34
N THR A 16 2.66 14.99 -18.49
CA THR A 16 3.84 14.24 -18.94
C THR A 16 4.46 13.52 -17.73
N PRO A 17 4.58 12.17 -17.76
CA PRO A 17 5.27 11.42 -16.73
C PRO A 17 6.68 11.97 -16.47
N LYS A 18 7.05 12.07 -15.20
CA LYS A 18 8.39 12.51 -14.82
C LYS A 18 9.36 11.33 -14.85
N PRO A 19 10.66 11.57 -15.14
CA PRO A 19 11.68 10.54 -14.98
C PRO A 19 11.76 10.11 -13.51
N PRO A 20 12.37 8.94 -13.20
CA PRO A 20 12.52 8.48 -11.82
C PRO A 20 13.11 9.57 -10.90
N PRO A 21 12.70 9.62 -9.62
CA PRO A 21 13.12 10.67 -8.70
C PRO A 21 14.64 10.70 -8.57
N SER A 22 15.19 11.92 -8.54
CA SER A 22 16.63 12.15 -8.31
C SER A 22 17.08 11.69 -6.93
N THR A 23 16.17 11.64 -5.96
CA THR A 23 16.45 11.26 -4.58
C THR A 23 15.37 10.32 -4.07
N VAL A 24 15.81 9.14 -3.61
CA VAL A 24 14.97 8.17 -2.93
C VAL A 24 15.43 8.12 -1.48
N TYR A 25 14.50 8.37 -0.56
CA TYR A 25 14.76 8.31 0.87
C TYR A 25 14.56 6.87 1.36
N HIS A 26 15.28 6.50 2.41
CA HIS A 26 15.19 5.17 3.00
C HIS A 26 14.89 5.30 4.49
N LEU A 27 14.13 4.36 5.02
CA LEU A 27 13.99 4.22 6.47
C LEU A 27 15.27 3.62 7.04
N SER A 28 15.83 4.26 8.06
CA SER A 28 16.91 3.72 8.88
C SER A 28 16.37 3.34 10.24
N ASP A 29 16.71 2.14 10.72
CA ASP A 29 16.63 1.88 12.16
C ASP A 29 17.68 2.75 12.87
N PRO A 30 17.39 3.22 14.11
CA PRO A 30 18.40 3.87 14.93
C PRO A 30 19.65 2.98 15.03
N PRO A 31 20.82 3.47 14.60
CA PRO A 31 22.04 2.65 14.62
C PRO A 31 22.40 2.29 16.06
N TYR A 32 22.60 0.99 16.32
CA TYR A 32 23.19 0.55 17.57
C TYR A 32 24.68 0.86 17.56
N HIS A 33 25.13 1.78 18.42
CA HIS A 33 26.51 2.23 18.49
C HIS A 33 27.36 1.47 19.53
N GLY A 34 26.92 0.29 19.98
CA GLY A 34 27.56 -0.40 21.09
C GLY A 34 27.11 0.13 22.46
N GLN A 35 27.61 -0.50 23.52
CA GLN A 35 27.39 -0.01 24.88
C GLN A 35 28.20 1.25 25.13
N LEU A 36 27.58 2.26 25.75
CA LEU A 36 28.28 3.49 26.13
C LEU A 36 29.40 3.15 27.14
N PRO A 37 30.61 3.70 27.00
CA PRO A 37 31.66 3.48 27.97
C PRO A 37 31.32 4.16 29.30
N THR A 38 31.79 3.57 30.40
CA THR A 38 31.70 4.21 31.72
C THR A 38 32.83 5.23 31.87
N ASP A 39 32.47 6.49 32.11
CA ASP A 39 33.42 7.57 32.38
C ASP A 39 33.59 7.79 33.89
N THR A 40 34.71 7.34 34.43
CA THR A 40 35.05 7.55 35.84
C THR A 40 35.88 8.82 36.07
N ALA A 41 36.38 9.48 35.02
CA ALA A 41 37.35 10.55 35.17
C ALA A 41 36.76 11.74 35.91
N THR A 42 35.58 12.21 35.50
CA THR A 42 34.97 13.40 36.11
C THR A 42 34.55 13.14 37.56
N TYR A 43 33.95 11.98 37.85
CA TYR A 43 33.60 11.60 39.23
C TYR A 43 34.82 11.59 40.17
N ARG A 44 35.97 11.10 39.68
CA ARG A 44 37.21 10.99 40.47
C ARG A 44 37.87 12.33 40.79
N HIS A 45 37.65 13.38 39.99
CA HIS A 45 38.31 14.68 40.13
C HIS A 45 37.37 15.81 40.56
N SER A 46 36.06 15.57 40.56
CA SER A 46 35.05 16.55 40.98
C SER A 46 34.88 16.58 42.50
N SER A 47 34.55 17.75 43.04
CA SER A 47 34.19 17.93 44.45
C SER A 47 32.85 17.26 44.77
N PRO A 48 32.59 16.77 46.01
CA PRO A 48 31.27 16.26 46.42
C PRO A 48 30.11 17.21 46.11
N ASP A 49 30.46 18.49 45.96
CA ASP A 49 29.56 19.56 45.62
C ASP A 49 29.09 19.59 44.16
N THR A 50 29.81 18.95 43.25
CA THR A 50 29.48 18.94 41.83
C THR A 50 28.19 18.15 41.59
N ALA A 51 27.14 18.85 41.17
CA ALA A 51 25.85 18.23 40.90
C ALA A 51 25.83 17.43 39.58
N ILE A 52 25.03 16.36 39.60
CA ILE A 52 24.63 15.62 38.41
C ILE A 52 23.37 16.30 37.86
N VAL A 53 23.37 16.60 36.56
CA VAL A 53 22.23 17.22 35.89
C VAL A 53 21.56 16.22 34.97
N ILE A 54 20.30 15.93 35.26
CA ILE A 54 19.46 14.98 34.53
C ILE A 54 18.29 15.74 33.92
N ASP A 55 18.33 15.93 32.61
CA ASP A 55 17.15 16.35 31.86
C ASP A 55 16.31 15.10 31.54
N ASN A 56 15.22 14.92 32.28
CA ASN A 56 14.34 13.75 32.21
C ASN A 56 13.29 13.95 31.10
N GLY A 57 13.74 14.02 29.85
CA GLY A 57 12.88 14.25 28.70
C GLY A 57 12.14 13.00 28.21
N SER A 58 10.88 13.16 27.78
CA SER A 58 10.05 12.05 27.29
C SER A 58 10.42 11.50 25.91
N SER A 59 11.13 12.27 25.08
CA SER A 59 11.73 11.75 23.84
C SER A 59 13.13 11.20 24.05
N SER A 60 13.89 11.84 24.94
CA SER A 60 15.30 11.55 25.17
C SER A 60 15.71 12.12 26.51
N ILE A 61 16.34 11.27 27.32
CA ILE A 61 16.96 11.62 28.59
C ILE A 61 18.38 12.09 28.30
N ARG A 62 18.79 13.16 28.97
CA ARG A 62 20.16 13.69 28.91
C ARG A 62 20.74 13.78 30.30
N ALA A 63 21.96 13.30 30.49
CA ALA A 63 22.62 13.35 31.77
C ALA A 63 24.11 13.69 31.66
N GLY A 64 24.63 14.41 32.64
CA GLY A 64 26.04 14.79 32.72
C GLY A 64 26.35 15.59 33.97
N TRP A 65 27.53 16.18 34.03
CA TRP A 65 27.95 17.00 35.16
C TRP A 65 27.60 18.47 34.94
N GLN A 66 27.31 19.21 36.00
CA GLN A 66 27.09 20.67 35.92
C GLN A 66 28.26 21.46 35.31
N THR A 67 29.47 20.88 35.28
CA THR A 67 30.67 21.47 34.69
C THR A 67 30.84 21.17 33.21
N ASP A 68 30.06 20.24 32.68
CA ASP A 68 30.18 19.83 31.29
C ASP A 68 29.51 20.85 30.35
N ALA A 69 30.07 21.00 29.14
CA ALA A 69 29.47 21.84 28.11
C ALA A 69 28.31 21.15 27.36
N LEU A 70 28.33 19.81 27.33
CA LEU A 70 27.36 18.94 26.68
C LEU A 70 27.02 17.76 27.61
N PRO A 71 25.80 17.20 27.52
CA PRO A 71 25.47 16.01 28.29
C PRO A 71 26.38 14.84 27.87
N ARG A 72 26.78 14.02 28.84
CA ARG A 72 27.60 12.81 28.63
C ARG A 72 26.78 11.67 28.05
N LEU A 73 25.52 11.60 28.45
CA LEU A 73 24.57 10.58 28.04
C LEU A 73 23.39 11.24 27.36
N GLN A 74 22.97 10.66 26.23
CA GLN A 74 21.74 11.02 25.54
C GLN A 74 21.13 9.75 24.94
N PHE A 75 19.95 9.35 25.42
CA PHE A 75 19.32 8.09 25.02
C PHE A 75 17.80 8.15 25.20
N PRO A 76 17.00 7.31 24.51
CA PRO A 76 15.55 7.27 24.69
C PRO A 76 15.18 6.68 26.07
N PRO A 77 14.04 7.07 26.68
CA PRO A 77 13.62 6.59 28.00
C PRO A 77 13.03 5.17 27.97
N LEU A 78 13.80 4.21 27.43
CA LEU A 78 13.36 2.85 27.18
C LEU A 78 14.18 1.83 27.99
N MET A 79 13.53 0.76 28.40
CA MET A 79 14.17 -0.38 29.07
C MET A 79 13.56 -1.69 28.61
N ALA A 80 14.41 -2.69 28.36
CA ALA A 80 14.00 -4.07 28.16
C ALA A 80 14.71 -4.97 29.17
N ARG A 81 13.97 -5.90 29.77
CA ARG A 81 14.52 -6.90 30.71
C ARG A 81 13.96 -8.26 30.39
N TYR A 82 14.82 -9.22 30.04
CA TYR A 82 14.39 -10.59 29.72
C TYR A 82 15.45 -11.62 30.11
N THR A 83 15.03 -12.87 30.29
CA THR A 83 15.96 -13.99 30.53
C THR A 83 16.33 -14.62 29.20
N ASP A 84 17.60 -14.51 28.80
CA ASP A 84 18.12 -15.25 27.66
C ASP A 84 18.23 -16.72 28.03
N ARG A 85 17.48 -17.57 27.32
CA ARG A 85 17.41 -19.02 27.60
C ARG A 85 18.69 -19.76 27.22
N LYS A 86 19.46 -19.25 26.25
CA LYS A 86 20.70 -19.88 25.79
C LYS A 86 21.85 -19.60 26.75
N LEU A 87 21.94 -18.37 27.25
CA LEU A 87 22.94 -17.93 28.22
C LEU A 87 22.53 -18.25 29.66
N ASN A 88 21.25 -18.58 29.90
CA ASN A 88 20.64 -18.74 31.22
C ASN A 88 20.92 -17.53 32.14
N ARG A 89 20.79 -16.33 31.58
CA ARG A 89 21.08 -15.06 32.26
C ARG A 89 19.97 -14.06 32.04
N LYS A 90 19.66 -13.28 33.07
CA LYS A 90 18.82 -12.08 32.94
C LYS A 90 19.66 -10.99 32.28
N LEU A 91 19.13 -10.44 31.20
CA LEU A 91 19.71 -9.32 30.47
C LEU A 91 18.82 -8.09 30.70
N THR A 92 19.47 -6.93 30.81
CA THR A 92 18.83 -5.63 30.93
C THR A 92 19.45 -4.71 29.89
N PHE A 93 18.63 -4.06 29.09
CA PHE A 93 19.03 -3.10 28.07
C PHE A 93 18.34 -1.78 28.36
N ILE A 94 19.08 -0.68 28.29
CA ILE A 94 18.58 0.67 28.58
C ILE A 94 18.87 1.57 27.38
N GLY A 95 17.93 2.46 27.08
CA GLY A 95 18.07 3.44 26.02
C GLY A 95 18.28 2.81 24.66
N SER A 96 19.28 3.30 23.93
CA SER A 96 19.59 2.81 22.58
C SER A 96 20.14 1.38 22.56
N GLU A 97 20.49 0.81 23.72
CA GLU A 97 20.97 -0.58 23.78
C GLU A 97 19.86 -1.59 23.48
N ILE A 98 18.58 -1.21 23.54
CA ILE A 98 17.46 -2.08 23.15
C ILE A 98 17.49 -2.48 21.67
N TYR A 99 18.19 -1.71 20.83
CA TYR A 99 18.31 -1.98 19.40
C TYR A 99 19.33 -3.08 19.08
N PHE A 100 20.06 -3.58 20.09
CA PHE A 100 21.03 -4.67 19.95
C PHE A 100 20.41 -5.94 19.35
N ASP A 101 19.21 -6.32 19.80
CA ASP A 101 18.49 -7.47 19.28
C ASP A 101 16.97 -7.27 19.22
N GLY A 102 16.30 -8.13 18.46
CA GLY A 102 14.85 -8.04 18.26
C GLY A 102 14.02 -8.39 19.51
N THR A 103 14.54 -9.15 20.46
CA THR A 103 13.84 -9.51 21.71
C THR A 103 13.83 -8.33 22.67
N ALA A 104 14.97 -7.66 22.84
CA ALA A 104 15.08 -6.42 23.61
C ALA A 104 14.14 -5.36 23.03
N ARG A 105 14.18 -5.15 21.71
CA ARG A 105 13.29 -4.23 21.01
C ARG A 105 11.81 -4.56 21.23
N GLY A 106 11.43 -5.83 21.12
CA GLY A 106 10.04 -6.28 21.29
C GLY A 106 9.51 -6.23 22.73
N GLN A 107 10.39 -6.21 23.73
CA GLN A 107 10.04 -6.13 25.15
C GLN A 107 10.34 -4.77 25.78
N ALA A 108 10.76 -3.78 24.99
CA ALA A 108 11.07 -2.45 25.47
C ALA A 108 9.81 -1.78 26.04
N ARG A 109 9.96 -1.19 27.23
CA ARG A 109 8.96 -0.39 27.92
C ARG A 109 9.50 1.02 28.13
N ASN A 110 8.62 2.00 28.07
CA ASN A 110 8.96 3.40 28.28
C ASN A 110 8.78 3.79 29.76
N VAL A 111 9.58 4.75 30.24
CA VAL A 111 9.38 5.46 31.53
C VAL A 111 8.00 6.12 31.60
N TYR A 112 7.53 6.64 30.46
CA TYR A 112 6.31 7.39 30.30
C TYR A 112 5.21 6.52 29.68
N GLU A 113 3.95 6.70 30.09
CA GLU A 113 2.83 6.12 29.33
C GLU A 113 2.67 6.83 27.97
N ALA A 114 2.06 6.12 27.03
CA ALA A 114 1.73 6.67 25.73
C ALA A 114 0.90 7.95 25.87
N GLY A 115 1.34 9.04 25.23
CA GLY A 115 0.67 10.35 25.28
C GLY A 115 0.92 11.17 26.55
N SER A 116 1.73 10.69 27.50
CA SER A 116 2.05 11.41 28.74
C SER A 116 3.54 11.78 28.83
N ASN A 117 3.84 12.90 29.46
CA ASN A 117 5.19 13.30 29.87
C ASN A 117 5.40 13.21 31.38
N VAL A 118 4.48 12.55 32.10
CA VAL A 118 4.58 12.30 33.54
C VAL A 118 5.09 10.88 33.77
N VAL A 119 6.09 10.73 34.64
CA VAL A 119 6.65 9.42 34.99
C VAL A 119 5.61 8.58 35.73
N ASN A 120 5.44 7.34 35.28
CA ASN A 120 4.55 6.35 35.91
C ASN A 120 5.16 4.95 35.97
N ASN A 121 6.12 4.63 35.11
CA ASN A 121 6.78 3.33 35.08
C ASN A 121 8.07 3.38 35.92
N TRP A 122 7.88 3.29 37.23
CA TRP A 122 8.96 3.45 38.21
C TRP A 122 10.05 2.38 38.10
N ASP A 123 9.71 1.14 37.74
CA ASP A 123 10.70 0.07 37.50
C ASP A 123 11.66 0.43 36.35
N VAL A 124 11.13 1.09 35.31
CA VAL A 124 11.93 1.55 34.17
C VAL A 124 12.72 2.80 34.54
N GLN A 125 12.12 3.72 35.30
CA GLN A 125 12.82 4.90 35.81
C GLN A 125 14.01 4.50 36.70
N GLU A 126 13.86 3.50 37.56
CA GLU A 126 14.94 2.97 38.39
C GLU A 126 16.08 2.42 37.50
N GLY A 127 15.76 1.57 36.51
CA GLY A 127 16.78 1.05 35.58
C GLY A 127 17.49 2.13 34.75
N VAL A 128 16.79 3.23 34.43
CA VAL A 128 17.36 4.41 33.78
C VAL A 128 18.32 5.15 34.71
N LEU A 129 17.96 5.33 35.99
CA LEU A 129 18.83 5.99 36.98
C LEU A 129 20.09 5.15 37.26
N ASP A 130 19.92 3.83 37.44
CA ASP A 130 21.03 2.87 37.53
C ASP A 130 22.00 3.03 36.36
N TYR A 131 21.46 3.10 35.15
CA TYR A 131 22.25 3.28 33.94
C TYR A 131 23.01 4.60 33.96
N ILE A 132 22.35 5.71 34.30
CA ILE A 132 22.98 7.03 34.38
C ILE A 132 24.15 7.01 35.37
N PHE A 133 23.91 6.57 36.61
CA PHE A 133 24.94 6.60 37.64
C PHE A 133 26.11 5.64 37.33
N THR A 134 25.80 4.46 36.78
CA THR A 134 26.82 3.49 36.33
C THR A 134 27.69 4.05 35.20
N LYS A 135 27.09 4.72 34.19
CA LYS A 135 27.84 5.28 33.06
C LYS A 135 28.61 6.54 33.43
N LEU A 136 28.16 7.30 34.43
CA LEU A 136 28.91 8.39 35.05
C LEU A 136 30.00 7.92 36.04
N GLY A 137 30.17 6.59 36.19
CA GLY A 137 31.27 6.00 36.95
C GLY A 137 31.13 6.13 38.46
N ILE A 138 29.90 6.27 38.96
CA ILE A 138 29.60 6.39 40.39
C ILE A 138 29.55 4.98 40.98
N ASP A 139 30.59 4.61 41.73
CA ASP A 139 30.78 3.26 42.29
C ASP A 139 30.55 3.18 43.81
N GLY A 140 30.25 4.32 44.47
CA GLY A 140 30.04 4.44 45.91
C GLY A 140 31.30 4.25 46.78
N GLN A 141 32.35 3.59 46.28
CA GLN A 141 33.49 3.13 47.09
C GLN A 141 34.48 4.23 47.49
N LYS A 142 34.61 5.30 46.70
CA LYS A 142 35.68 6.29 46.89
C LYS A 142 35.56 7.15 48.15
N ASN A 143 34.37 7.37 48.68
CA ASN A 143 34.13 8.33 49.75
C ASN A 143 33.56 7.69 51.03
N GLY A 144 33.73 6.37 51.20
CA GLY A 144 33.24 5.65 52.38
C GLY A 144 31.72 5.53 52.45
N VAL A 145 31.02 5.79 51.35
CA VAL A 145 29.57 5.61 51.23
C VAL A 145 29.30 4.15 50.80
N GLY A 146 28.13 3.61 51.18
CA GLY A 146 27.78 2.23 50.83
C GLY A 146 27.77 1.99 49.32
N VAL A 147 28.05 0.75 48.89
CA VAL A 147 27.93 0.34 47.48
C VAL A 147 26.51 0.67 46.99
N GLY A 148 26.40 1.35 45.85
CA GLY A 148 25.12 1.79 45.27
C GLY A 148 24.63 3.17 45.71
N SER A 149 25.36 3.86 46.61
CA SER A 149 25.03 5.23 47.02
C SER A 149 25.59 6.28 46.06
N VAL A 150 24.81 7.33 45.81
CA VAL A 150 25.17 8.50 45.02
C VAL A 150 25.50 9.65 45.97
N ASP A 151 26.78 10.03 46.05
CA ASP A 151 27.27 11.04 46.98
C ASP A 151 27.27 12.47 46.41
N ARG A 152 26.51 12.69 45.33
CA ARG A 152 26.45 13.96 44.59
C ARG A 152 25.03 14.51 44.58
N PRO A 153 24.83 15.83 44.70
CA PRO A 153 23.52 16.44 44.50
C PRO A 153 22.98 16.17 43.09
N VAL A 154 21.66 16.10 42.95
CA VAL A 154 20.99 15.90 41.67
C VAL A 154 20.13 17.12 41.33
N VAL A 155 20.28 17.64 40.11
CA VAL A 155 19.32 18.56 39.49
C VAL A 155 18.56 17.79 38.43
N MET A 156 17.24 17.74 38.54
CA MET A 156 16.40 16.99 37.62
C MET A 156 15.34 17.89 36.98
N THR A 157 15.12 17.76 35.66
CA THR A 157 14.01 18.47 35.01
C THR A 157 12.69 17.73 35.23
N GLU A 158 11.60 18.49 35.36
CA GLU A 158 10.24 17.98 35.41
C GLU A 158 9.29 18.85 34.55
N PRO A 159 8.17 18.29 34.06
CA PRO A 159 7.15 19.09 33.38
C PRO A 159 6.59 20.22 34.25
N LEU A 160 6.06 21.27 33.60
CA LEU A 160 5.25 22.28 34.28
C LEU A 160 4.01 21.63 34.94
N ALA A 161 3.70 22.05 36.17
CA ALA A 161 2.61 21.52 36.98
C ALA A 161 2.67 19.99 37.18
N THR A 162 3.87 19.46 37.44
CA THR A 162 4.05 18.02 37.72
C THR A 162 3.27 17.59 38.97
N PRO A 163 2.52 16.47 38.93
CA PRO A 163 1.76 15.98 40.08
C PRO A 163 2.64 15.72 41.31
N SER A 164 2.16 16.11 42.49
CA SER A 164 2.88 15.94 43.77
C SER A 164 3.26 14.48 44.04
N TYR A 165 2.38 13.53 43.68
CA TYR A 165 2.67 12.10 43.78
C TYR A 165 3.92 11.70 42.98
N THR A 166 4.03 12.14 41.73
CA THR A 166 5.19 11.82 40.88
C THR A 166 6.48 12.38 41.47
N ARG A 167 6.46 13.64 41.92
CA ARG A 167 7.64 14.24 42.57
C ARG A 167 8.01 13.54 43.86
N LYS A 168 7.03 13.17 44.67
CA LYS A 168 7.20 12.41 45.91
C LYS A 168 7.90 11.08 45.65
N THR A 169 7.37 10.28 44.73
CA THR A 169 7.96 8.95 44.43
C THR A 169 9.35 9.07 43.81
N MET A 170 9.59 10.07 42.94
CA MET A 170 10.94 10.33 42.43
C MET A 170 11.91 10.70 43.56
N SER A 171 11.49 11.56 44.48
CA SER A 171 12.32 11.95 45.64
C SER A 171 12.59 10.77 46.55
N GLU A 172 11.57 9.94 46.81
CA GLU A 172 11.69 8.70 47.59
C GLU A 172 12.73 7.75 46.96
N ILE A 173 12.68 7.54 45.65
CA ILE A 173 13.69 6.74 44.92
C ILE A 173 15.09 7.32 45.12
N LEU A 174 15.28 8.63 44.89
CA LEU A 174 16.59 9.28 44.98
C LEU A 174 17.16 9.25 46.41
N PHE A 175 16.35 9.49 47.43
CA PHE A 175 16.79 9.56 48.82
C PHE A 175 16.91 8.20 49.50
N GLU A 176 15.95 7.29 49.29
CA GLU A 176 15.93 6.00 49.97
C GLU A 176 16.73 4.92 49.23
N LEU A 177 16.65 4.84 47.90
CA LEU A 177 17.39 3.82 47.15
C LEU A 177 18.82 4.26 46.85
N TYR A 178 19.00 5.50 46.40
CA TYR A 178 20.31 6.00 45.96
C TYR A 178 21.03 6.85 47.01
N HIS A 179 20.37 7.20 48.12
CA HIS A 179 20.95 8.01 49.20
C HIS A 179 21.56 9.35 48.75
N VAL A 180 20.97 9.96 47.73
CA VAL A 180 21.40 11.26 47.20
C VAL A 180 21.40 12.30 48.33
N PRO A 181 22.45 13.14 48.48
CA PRO A 181 22.53 14.11 49.58
C PRO A 181 21.48 15.21 49.48
N ALA A 182 21.17 15.67 48.25
CA ALA A 182 20.18 16.70 48.00
C ALA A 182 19.67 16.68 46.55
N VAL A 183 18.41 17.09 46.34
CA VAL A 183 17.77 17.18 45.03
C VAL A 183 17.16 18.56 44.79
N ALA A 184 17.20 19.04 43.55
CA ALA A 184 16.43 20.18 43.08
C ALA A 184 15.71 19.85 41.77
N TYR A 185 14.46 20.32 41.63
CA TYR A 185 13.62 20.08 40.47
C TYR A 185 13.35 21.38 39.72
N GLY A 186 13.47 21.39 38.39
CA GLY A 186 13.15 22.57 37.60
C GLY A 186 12.49 22.28 36.26
N VAL A 187 11.90 23.29 35.65
CA VAL A 187 11.25 23.19 34.35
C VAL A 187 12.28 23.46 33.25
N ASP A 188 12.45 22.49 32.35
CA ASP A 188 13.40 22.50 31.22
C ASP A 188 13.33 23.77 30.36
N SER A 189 12.12 24.22 30.02
CA SER A 189 11.90 25.40 29.20
C SER A 189 12.25 26.71 29.91
N LEU A 190 12.10 26.78 31.23
CA LEU A 190 12.53 27.92 32.03
C LEU A 190 14.05 27.96 32.16
N PHE A 191 14.70 26.79 32.29
CA PHE A 191 16.16 26.70 32.21
C PHE A 191 16.68 27.17 30.84
N SER A 192 16.04 26.75 29.74
CA SER A 192 16.39 27.18 28.39
C SER A 192 16.23 28.70 28.21
N TYR A 193 15.13 29.27 28.70
CA TYR A 193 14.86 30.71 28.64
C TYR A 193 15.91 31.53 29.41
N ASP A 194 16.21 31.13 30.65
CA ASP A 194 17.27 31.76 31.45
C ASP A 194 18.62 31.60 30.74
N PHE A 195 18.94 30.40 30.22
CA PHE A 195 20.16 30.12 29.47
C PHE A 195 20.39 31.13 28.34
N ASN A 196 19.32 31.42 27.60
CA ASN A 196 19.28 32.33 26.47
C ASN A 196 19.06 33.81 26.86
N GLY A 197 19.37 34.20 28.10
CA GLY A 197 19.36 35.59 28.55
C GLY A 197 17.97 36.18 28.80
N GLY A 198 16.94 35.34 28.85
CA GLY A 198 15.57 35.75 29.10
C GLY A 198 15.38 36.45 30.46
N ARG A 199 14.44 37.39 30.50
CA ARG A 199 14.06 38.10 31.74
C ARG A 199 12.55 38.27 31.81
N THR A 200 11.95 38.95 30.84
CA THR A 200 10.51 39.18 30.76
C THR A 200 10.08 38.87 29.34
N GLY A 201 9.17 37.92 29.17
CA GLY A 201 8.89 37.30 27.89
C GLY A 201 7.76 36.28 27.97
N LEU A 202 7.37 35.75 26.82
CA LEU A 202 6.49 34.60 26.71
C LEU A 202 7.28 33.39 26.21
N VAL A 203 7.47 32.39 27.07
CA VAL A 203 8.14 31.14 26.68
C VAL A 203 7.13 30.23 26.00
N VAL A 204 7.40 29.88 24.75
CA VAL A 204 6.67 28.89 23.97
C VAL A 204 7.53 27.64 23.89
N SER A 205 7.23 26.67 24.75
CA SER A 205 7.92 25.39 24.83
C SER A 205 7.15 24.32 24.08
N SER A 206 7.43 24.15 22.79
CA SER A 206 6.83 23.10 21.97
C SER A 206 7.72 21.86 21.94
N ALA A 207 7.33 20.87 22.77
CA ALA A 207 8.17 19.73 23.11
C ALA A 207 7.67 18.42 22.47
N HIS A 208 8.12 17.29 23.00
CA HIS A 208 7.76 15.97 22.47
C HIS A 208 6.29 15.62 22.69
N MET A 209 5.71 15.90 23.86
CA MET A 209 4.36 15.43 24.21
C MET A 209 3.29 16.52 24.23
N SER A 210 3.70 17.78 24.43
CA SER A 210 2.81 18.91 24.60
C SER A 210 3.54 20.24 24.34
N THR A 211 2.76 21.30 24.15
CA THR A 211 3.25 22.66 23.96
C THR A 211 2.78 23.55 25.10
N HIS A 212 3.72 24.18 25.81
CA HIS A 212 3.43 25.08 26.93
C HIS A 212 3.69 26.54 26.57
N LEU A 213 2.81 27.42 27.01
CA LEU A 213 2.95 28.87 26.94
C LEU A 213 3.11 29.39 28.37
N ILE A 214 4.30 29.88 28.70
CA ILE A 214 4.67 30.28 30.06
C ILE A 214 5.06 31.76 30.06
N PRO A 215 4.19 32.66 30.54
CA PRO A 215 4.55 34.06 30.72
C PRO A 215 5.56 34.20 31.86
N VAL A 216 6.63 34.96 31.63
CA VAL A 216 7.71 35.20 32.59
C VAL A 216 7.90 36.70 32.77
N VAL A 217 8.02 37.16 34.01
CA VAL A 217 8.27 38.56 34.38
C VAL A 217 9.42 38.63 35.36
N ASP A 218 10.47 39.38 35.04
CA ASP A 218 11.65 39.53 35.88
C ASP A 218 12.21 38.19 36.39
N ARG A 219 12.31 37.23 35.46
CA ARG A 219 12.74 35.84 35.65
C ARG A 219 11.82 35.00 36.52
N ARG A 220 10.60 35.45 36.82
CA ARG A 220 9.59 34.68 37.56
C ARG A 220 8.47 34.24 36.65
N PRO A 221 8.19 32.93 36.54
CA PRO A 221 7.09 32.42 35.73
C PRO A 221 5.76 32.74 36.42
N LEU A 222 4.81 33.24 35.66
CA LEU A 222 3.42 33.41 36.11
C LEU A 222 2.66 32.09 35.85
N ILE A 223 2.97 31.05 36.64
CA ILE A 223 2.49 29.68 36.43
C ILE A 223 0.96 29.60 36.37
N ALA A 224 0.25 30.40 37.17
CA ALA A 224 -1.22 30.48 37.15
C ALA A 224 -1.82 30.95 35.80
N HIS A 225 -1.03 31.65 34.98
CA HIS A 225 -1.41 32.08 33.64
C HIS A 225 -0.87 31.18 32.53
N ALA A 226 -0.02 30.20 32.87
CA ALA A 226 0.53 29.28 31.89
C ALA A 226 -0.60 28.47 31.23
N THR A 227 -0.42 28.17 29.95
CA THR A 227 -1.40 27.42 29.17
C THR A 227 -0.70 26.24 28.48
N ARG A 228 -1.41 25.13 28.34
CA ARG A 228 -0.91 23.91 27.72
C ARG A 228 -1.82 23.51 26.56
N LEU A 229 -1.21 23.21 25.43
CA LEU A 229 -1.80 22.56 24.26
C LEU A 229 -1.31 21.11 24.24
N ASP A 230 -2.22 20.15 24.15
CA ASP A 230 -1.93 18.71 24.15
C ASP A 230 -1.48 18.20 22.78
N TRP A 231 -0.56 18.95 22.17
CA TRP A 231 0.05 18.61 20.89
C TRP A 231 1.55 18.86 20.94
N GLY A 232 2.30 17.83 20.55
CA GLY A 232 3.74 17.83 20.40
C GLY A 232 4.19 16.91 19.26
N ARG A 233 5.47 16.56 19.25
CA ARG A 233 6.06 15.71 18.21
C ARG A 233 5.48 14.28 18.22
N ALA A 234 5.19 13.70 19.38
CA ALA A 234 4.60 12.37 19.49
C ALA A 234 3.23 12.29 18.79
N GLN A 235 2.38 13.30 18.96
CA GLN A 235 1.09 13.37 18.27
C GLN A 235 1.25 13.55 16.75
N CYS A 236 2.31 14.23 16.30
CA CYS A 236 2.63 14.29 14.86
C CYS A 236 2.98 12.91 14.29
N VAL A 237 3.75 12.10 15.03
CA VAL A 237 4.11 10.72 14.66
C VAL A 237 2.87 9.85 14.59
N GLU A 238 2.00 9.93 15.59
CA GLU A 238 0.73 9.21 15.60
C GLU A 238 -0.17 9.63 14.44
N TYR A 239 -0.29 10.93 14.19
CA TYR A 239 -1.13 11.47 13.13
C TYR A 239 -0.59 11.06 11.75
N LEU A 240 0.72 11.19 11.49
CA LEU A 240 1.33 10.71 10.25
C LEU A 240 1.11 9.21 10.07
N THR A 241 1.27 8.41 11.12
CA THR A 241 1.00 6.96 11.08
C THR A 241 -0.43 6.66 10.64
N ARG A 242 -1.42 7.37 11.18
CA ARG A 242 -2.85 7.22 10.82
C ARG A 242 -3.11 7.65 9.38
N LEU A 243 -2.51 8.76 8.92
CA LEU A 243 -2.62 9.23 7.54
C LEU A 243 -2.04 8.21 6.55
N LEU A 244 -0.84 7.71 6.82
CA LEU A 244 -0.19 6.75 5.93
C LEU A 244 -0.93 5.41 5.89
N LYS A 245 -1.47 4.93 7.02
CA LYS A 245 -2.32 3.72 7.06
C LYS A 245 -3.59 3.89 6.23
N SER A 246 -4.14 5.10 6.19
CA SER A 246 -5.33 5.43 5.39
C SER A 246 -4.98 5.54 3.91
N LYS A 247 -3.83 6.13 3.58
CA LYS A 247 -3.32 6.29 2.21
C LYS A 247 -2.87 4.97 1.58
N TYR A 248 -2.29 4.07 2.37
CA TYR A 248 -1.78 2.78 1.92
C TYR A 248 -2.34 1.62 2.75
N PRO A 249 -3.61 1.24 2.52
CA PRO A 249 -4.19 0.05 3.15
C PRO A 249 -3.36 -1.18 2.80
N GLY A 250 -2.90 -1.94 3.80
CA GLY A 250 -2.11 -3.15 3.59
C GLY A 250 -0.59 -2.98 3.65
N LEU A 251 -0.06 -1.80 3.30
CA LEU A 251 1.40 -1.57 3.29
C LEU A 251 1.97 -1.43 4.71
N LEU A 252 1.19 -0.80 5.60
CA LEU A 252 1.56 -0.52 7.00
C LEU A 252 0.86 -1.41 8.03
N THR A 253 0.15 -2.46 7.60
CA THR A 253 -0.55 -3.42 8.50
C THR A 253 0.37 -4.51 9.05
N SER A 254 1.63 -4.53 8.65
CA SER A 254 2.69 -5.35 9.25
C SER A 254 3.73 -4.38 9.83
N GLY A 255 4.31 -4.67 11.01
CA GLY A 255 5.27 -3.81 11.73
C GLY A 255 6.61 -3.54 11.02
N LYS A 256 6.57 -3.39 9.69
CA LYS A 256 7.64 -3.02 8.77
C LYS A 256 8.17 -1.60 9.03
N VAL A 257 7.35 -0.73 9.62
CA VAL A 257 7.74 0.64 9.96
C VAL A 257 7.54 0.87 11.45
N THR A 258 8.61 1.26 12.13
CA THR A 258 8.62 1.54 13.57
C THR A 258 8.20 2.98 13.86
N GLU A 259 7.76 3.27 15.09
CA GLU A 259 7.41 4.62 15.51
C GLU A 259 8.58 5.60 15.36
N THR A 260 9.81 5.16 15.68
CA THR A 260 11.02 5.96 15.52
C THR A 260 11.30 6.30 14.06
N GLN A 261 11.07 5.37 13.13
CA GLN A 261 11.20 5.65 11.70
C GLN A 261 10.17 6.67 11.22
N ILE A 262 8.91 6.60 11.71
CA ILE A 262 7.92 7.63 11.41
C ILE A 262 8.34 8.98 12.01
N GLU A 263 8.93 9.00 13.21
CA GLU A 263 9.48 10.22 13.80
C GLU A 263 10.57 10.85 12.94
N ASP A 264 11.46 10.04 12.36
CA ASP A 264 12.48 10.53 11.42
C ASP A 264 11.84 11.10 10.14
N LEU A 265 10.76 10.50 9.63
CA LEU A 265 10.00 11.07 8.51
C LEU A 265 9.39 12.43 8.87
N VAL A 266 8.82 12.57 10.08
CA VAL A 266 8.30 13.84 10.58
C VAL A 266 9.44 14.88 10.62
N ARG A 267 10.57 14.54 11.24
CA ARG A 267 11.71 15.47 11.42
C ARG A 267 12.37 15.86 10.10
N GLY A 268 12.53 14.91 9.18
CA GLY A 268 13.30 15.09 7.95
C GLY A 268 12.50 15.59 6.74
N HIS A 269 11.16 15.45 6.75
CA HIS A 269 10.35 15.72 5.57
C HIS A 269 9.17 16.68 5.80
N CYS A 270 8.78 16.93 7.05
CA CYS A 270 7.70 17.88 7.34
C CYS A 270 8.23 19.30 7.59
N TYR A 271 7.41 20.31 7.26
CA TYR A 271 7.73 21.72 7.47
C TYR A 271 6.45 22.54 7.64
N VAL A 272 6.58 23.71 8.26
CA VAL A 272 5.46 24.65 8.45
C VAL A 272 5.42 25.60 7.28
N THR A 273 4.27 25.65 6.62
CA THR A 273 4.05 26.55 5.49
C THR A 273 3.75 27.95 5.96
N GLN A 274 4.03 28.91 5.08
CA GLN A 274 3.64 30.28 5.31
C GLN A 274 2.15 30.48 4.94
N ASP A 275 1.68 29.99 3.81
CA ASP A 275 0.26 30.10 3.45
C ASP A 275 -0.29 28.69 3.28
N TYR A 276 -0.92 28.16 4.34
CA TYR A 276 -1.39 26.78 4.35
C TYR A 276 -2.42 26.52 3.27
N ASP A 277 -3.47 27.34 3.18
CA ASP A 277 -4.55 27.15 2.21
C ASP A 277 -4.05 27.29 0.76
N GLY A 278 -3.19 28.29 0.52
CA GLY A 278 -2.60 28.53 -0.80
C GLY A 278 -1.64 27.42 -1.25
N GLU A 279 -0.83 26.89 -0.35
CA GLU A 279 0.12 25.81 -0.66
C GLU A 279 -0.57 24.44 -0.75
N MET A 280 -1.55 24.17 0.11
CA MET A 280 -2.35 22.95 0.12
C MET A 280 -3.09 22.75 -1.21
N THR A 281 -3.66 23.82 -1.77
CA THR A 281 -4.38 23.77 -3.06
C THR A 281 -3.47 23.35 -4.21
N LYS A 282 -2.17 23.66 -4.12
CA LYS A 282 -1.18 23.39 -5.17
C LYS A 282 -0.40 22.11 -4.93
N MET A 283 -0.50 21.49 -3.76
CA MET A 283 0.44 20.45 -3.31
C MET A 283 0.53 19.24 -4.25
N LEU A 284 -0.54 18.95 -4.99
CA LEU A 284 -0.62 17.86 -5.95
C LEU A 284 -0.65 18.34 -7.41
N ASP A 285 -0.38 19.62 -7.67
CA ASP A 285 -0.21 20.14 -9.03
C ASP A 285 0.94 19.40 -9.70
N TRP A 286 0.76 18.93 -10.93
CA TRP A 286 1.79 18.15 -11.63
C TRP A 286 3.08 18.93 -11.88
N THR A 287 2.98 20.24 -12.07
CA THR A 287 4.14 21.12 -12.24
C THR A 287 4.90 21.25 -10.93
N GLY A 288 6.10 20.65 -10.83
CA GLY A 288 6.93 20.71 -9.62
C GLY A 288 6.48 19.71 -8.54
N LEU A 289 5.65 18.72 -8.90
CA LEU A 289 5.32 17.64 -7.97
C LEU A 289 6.55 16.81 -7.62
N GLU A 290 7.50 16.67 -8.54
CA GLU A 290 8.77 15.95 -8.35
C GLU A 290 9.61 16.50 -7.18
N ASP A 291 9.49 17.80 -6.87
CA ASP A 291 10.20 18.44 -5.77
C ASP A 291 9.42 18.36 -4.44
N ARG A 292 8.09 18.31 -4.54
CA ARG A 292 7.17 18.29 -3.38
C ARG A 292 6.85 16.87 -2.90
N ASP A 293 7.01 15.89 -3.76
CA ASP A 293 6.78 14.49 -3.46
C ASP A 293 8.08 13.82 -3.00
N HIS A 294 8.12 13.39 -1.75
CA HIS A 294 9.25 12.66 -1.20
C HIS A 294 8.98 11.16 -1.27
N LEU A 295 9.71 10.47 -2.15
CA LEU A 295 9.66 9.02 -2.29
C LEU A 295 10.50 8.34 -1.21
N VAL A 296 9.86 7.53 -0.37
CA VAL A 296 10.49 6.72 0.68
C VAL A 296 10.39 5.24 0.30
N GLN A 297 11.54 4.57 0.20
CA GLN A 297 11.65 3.15 -0.06
C GLN A 297 11.67 2.35 1.25
N LEU A 298 10.71 1.45 1.41
CA LEU A 298 10.68 0.47 2.49
C LEU A 298 11.52 -0.77 2.12
N PRO A 299 11.96 -1.56 3.13
CA PRO A 299 12.56 -2.87 2.88
C PRO A 299 11.61 -3.78 2.08
N TYR A 300 12.15 -4.42 1.04
CA TYR A 300 11.42 -5.36 0.20
C TYR A 300 12.28 -6.60 -0.08
N GLN A 301 11.63 -7.69 -0.45
CA GLN A 301 12.30 -8.88 -0.98
C GLN A 301 12.06 -8.89 -2.48
N GLU A 302 13.14 -8.96 -3.26
CA GLU A 302 13.03 -9.18 -4.69
C GLU A 302 12.38 -10.53 -4.91
N LYS A 303 11.27 -10.55 -5.65
CA LYS A 303 10.77 -11.80 -6.20
C LYS A 303 11.85 -12.26 -7.18
N GLU A 304 12.47 -13.41 -6.92
CA GLU A 304 13.27 -14.10 -7.94
C GLU A 304 12.32 -14.46 -9.09
N VAL A 305 12.18 -13.53 -10.03
CA VAL A 305 11.60 -13.86 -11.33
C VAL A 305 12.65 -14.74 -11.97
N VAL A 306 12.40 -16.05 -12.02
CA VAL A 306 13.20 -16.97 -12.84
C VAL A 306 13.05 -16.49 -14.28
N GLN A 307 13.95 -15.60 -14.69
CA GLN A 307 14.08 -15.16 -16.06
C GLN A 307 14.53 -16.38 -16.83
N LYS A 308 13.56 -17.09 -17.41
CA LYS A 308 13.84 -18.13 -18.39
C LYS A 308 14.70 -17.48 -19.47
N THR A 309 15.86 -18.06 -19.74
CA THR A 309 16.74 -17.53 -20.78
C THR A 309 15.99 -17.39 -22.10
N GLU A 310 16.44 -16.54 -23.02
CA GLU A 310 15.82 -16.37 -24.33
C GLU A 310 15.72 -17.72 -25.09
N GLU A 311 16.67 -18.62 -24.81
CA GLU A 311 16.67 -20.01 -25.25
C GLU A 311 15.62 -20.86 -24.52
N GLU A 312 15.44 -20.73 -23.20
CA GLU A 312 14.37 -21.42 -22.46
C GLU A 312 12.95 -20.88 -22.78
N LEU A 313 12.81 -19.60 -23.09
CA LEU A 313 11.56 -19.00 -23.59
C LEU A 313 11.25 -19.54 -24.98
N ARG A 314 12.26 -19.61 -25.88
CA ARG A 314 12.12 -20.27 -27.17
C ARG A 314 11.82 -21.76 -27.03
N ILE A 315 12.47 -22.49 -26.12
CA ILE A 315 12.20 -23.91 -25.85
C ILE A 315 10.81 -24.08 -25.24
N ALA A 316 10.32 -23.13 -24.42
CA ALA A 316 8.97 -23.18 -23.84
C ALA A 316 7.90 -22.86 -24.88
N GLU A 317 8.14 -21.86 -25.74
CA GLU A 317 7.28 -21.52 -26.87
C GLU A 317 7.29 -22.64 -27.91
N GLU A 318 8.44 -23.25 -28.18
CA GLU A 318 8.63 -24.40 -29.05
C GLU A 318 8.02 -25.66 -28.45
N ARG A 319 8.11 -25.89 -27.12
CA ARG A 319 7.37 -26.95 -26.42
C ARG A 319 5.88 -26.70 -26.39
N LYS A 320 5.40 -25.46 -26.28
CA LYS A 320 3.98 -25.10 -26.33
C LYS A 320 3.44 -25.27 -27.75
N ARG A 321 4.25 -24.94 -28.75
CA ARG A 321 3.98 -25.16 -30.17
C ARG A 321 4.04 -26.64 -30.54
N GLU A 322 4.99 -27.39 -30.01
CA GLU A 322 5.15 -28.83 -30.21
C GLU A 322 4.08 -29.61 -29.44
N SER A 323 3.72 -29.21 -28.22
CA SER A 323 2.61 -29.82 -27.48
C SER A 323 1.28 -29.51 -28.16
N GLY A 324 1.06 -28.26 -28.62
CA GLY A 324 -0.09 -27.89 -29.44
C GLY A 324 -0.15 -28.68 -30.75
N ARG A 325 1.00 -28.88 -31.40
CA ARG A 325 1.12 -29.70 -32.62
C ARG A 325 0.89 -31.19 -32.35
N ARG A 326 1.42 -31.75 -31.26
CA ARG A 326 1.14 -33.13 -30.82
C ARG A 326 -0.34 -33.31 -30.44
N LEU A 327 -0.97 -32.31 -29.83
CA LEU A 327 -2.41 -32.33 -29.54
C LEU A 327 -3.22 -32.30 -30.84
N GLN A 328 -2.83 -31.46 -31.80
CA GLN A 328 -3.44 -31.41 -33.14
C GLN A 328 -3.22 -32.71 -33.92
N GLU A 329 -2.04 -33.32 -33.85
CA GLU A 329 -1.71 -34.60 -34.48
C GLU A 329 -2.46 -35.76 -33.81
N GLN A 330 -2.57 -35.78 -32.48
CA GLN A 330 -3.36 -36.76 -31.76
C GLN A 330 -4.86 -36.59 -32.04
N ALA A 331 -5.35 -35.35 -32.12
CA ALA A 331 -6.72 -35.06 -32.54
C ALA A 331 -6.96 -35.45 -34.00
N ALA A 332 -6.01 -35.20 -34.90
CA ALA A 332 -6.08 -35.62 -36.30
C ALA A 332 -6.06 -37.15 -36.43
N ARG A 333 -5.21 -37.84 -35.66
CA ARG A 333 -5.13 -39.31 -35.62
C ARG A 333 -6.42 -39.92 -35.08
N MET A 334 -6.98 -39.39 -33.98
CA MET A 334 -8.27 -39.84 -33.45
C MET A 334 -9.42 -39.55 -34.43
N ARG A 335 -9.37 -38.44 -35.18
CA ARG A 335 -10.35 -38.14 -36.25
C ARG A 335 -10.24 -39.15 -37.39
N LEU A 336 -9.02 -39.45 -37.83
CA LEU A 336 -8.74 -40.43 -38.89
C LEU A 336 -9.13 -41.85 -38.48
N GLU A 337 -8.82 -42.26 -37.25
CA GLU A 337 -9.19 -43.56 -36.70
C GLU A 337 -10.72 -43.72 -36.62
N LYS A 338 -11.43 -42.69 -36.18
CA LYS A 338 -12.91 -42.65 -36.23
C LYS A 338 -13.47 -42.68 -37.65
N LEU A 339 -12.77 -42.08 -38.63
CA LEU A 339 -13.17 -42.15 -40.04
C LEU A 339 -13.01 -43.57 -40.58
N ILE A 340 -11.86 -44.20 -40.34
CA ILE A 340 -11.57 -45.59 -40.74
C ILE A 340 -12.57 -46.57 -40.11
N GLN A 341 -12.87 -46.42 -38.83
CA GLN A 341 -13.86 -47.26 -38.14
C GLN A 341 -15.25 -47.15 -38.79
N LYS A 342 -15.67 -45.93 -39.14
CA LYS A 342 -16.94 -45.71 -39.86
C LYS A 342 -16.92 -46.25 -41.29
N GLU A 343 -15.77 -46.25 -41.97
CA GLU A 343 -15.62 -46.85 -43.30
C GLU A 343 -15.72 -48.38 -43.23
N GLN A 344 -15.09 -49.01 -42.23
CA GLN A 344 -15.18 -50.45 -42.00
C GLN A 344 -16.60 -50.90 -41.64
N GLU A 345 -17.29 -50.16 -40.76
CA GLU A 345 -18.71 -50.44 -40.45
C GLU A 345 -19.62 -50.28 -41.69
N LEU A 346 -19.34 -49.29 -42.54
CA LEU A 346 -20.09 -49.10 -43.79
C LEU A 346 -19.86 -50.26 -44.76
N GLU A 347 -18.63 -50.76 -44.87
CA GLU A 347 -18.28 -51.90 -45.71
C GLU A 347 -18.95 -53.19 -45.20
N PHE A 348 -18.93 -53.42 -43.88
CA PHE A 348 -19.65 -54.52 -43.24
C PHE A 348 -21.15 -54.52 -43.55
N PHE A 349 -21.84 -53.38 -43.41
CA PHE A 349 -23.26 -53.32 -43.73
C PHE A 349 -23.55 -53.51 -45.23
N LYS A 350 -22.63 -53.13 -46.12
CA LYS A 350 -22.75 -53.42 -47.56
C LYS A 350 -22.56 -54.90 -47.87
N GLU A 351 -21.63 -55.57 -47.21
CA GLU A 351 -21.48 -57.03 -47.33
C GLU A 351 -22.71 -57.75 -46.78
N LEU A 352 -23.25 -57.32 -45.64
CA LEU A 352 -24.51 -57.83 -45.09
C LEU A 352 -25.66 -57.66 -46.09
N GLN A 353 -25.76 -56.51 -46.75
CA GLN A 353 -26.78 -56.26 -47.79
C GLN A 353 -26.66 -57.26 -48.95
N VAL A 354 -25.44 -57.53 -49.42
CA VAL A 354 -25.17 -58.51 -50.49
C VAL A 354 -25.51 -59.93 -50.02
N ASN A 355 -25.17 -60.29 -48.78
CA ASN A 355 -25.45 -61.61 -48.22
C ASN A 355 -26.95 -61.85 -48.02
N VAL A 356 -27.69 -60.83 -47.59
CA VAL A 356 -29.15 -60.85 -47.45
C VAL A 356 -29.82 -61.00 -48.83
N GLN A 357 -29.34 -60.28 -49.85
CA GLN A 357 -29.84 -60.39 -51.23
C GLN A 357 -29.56 -61.76 -51.88
N ASN A 358 -28.44 -62.39 -51.53
CA ASN A 358 -28.03 -63.69 -52.07
C ASN A 358 -28.52 -64.89 -51.24
N ALA A 359 -29.31 -64.66 -50.19
CA ALA A 359 -29.78 -65.72 -49.31
C ALA A 359 -30.73 -66.68 -50.06
N PRO A 360 -30.57 -68.01 -49.90
CA PRO A 360 -31.31 -69.00 -50.68
C PRO A 360 -32.81 -69.08 -50.33
N THR A 361 -33.23 -68.55 -49.18
CA THR A 361 -34.64 -68.49 -48.77
C THR A 361 -34.95 -67.19 -48.02
N LYS A 362 -36.21 -66.72 -48.10
CA LYS A 362 -36.68 -65.55 -47.32
C LYS A 362 -36.53 -65.70 -45.81
N LYS A 363 -36.48 -66.93 -45.30
CA LYS A 363 -36.23 -67.20 -43.88
C LYS A 363 -34.77 -66.94 -43.52
N ALA A 364 -33.83 -67.39 -44.36
CA ALA A 364 -32.39 -67.14 -44.17
C ALA A 364 -32.02 -65.66 -44.31
N ALA A 365 -32.64 -64.93 -45.23
CA ALA A 365 -32.48 -63.47 -45.35
C ALA A 365 -32.92 -62.74 -44.07
N ARG A 366 -34.01 -63.20 -43.45
CA ARG A 366 -34.55 -62.61 -42.21
C ARG A 366 -33.71 -62.94 -40.99
N GLU A 367 -33.12 -64.14 -40.94
CA GLU A 367 -32.22 -64.57 -39.86
C GLU A 367 -30.91 -63.75 -39.86
N LEU A 368 -30.34 -63.46 -41.04
CA LEU A 368 -29.18 -62.57 -41.19
C LEU A 368 -29.47 -61.12 -40.79
N LEU A 369 -30.68 -60.62 -41.05
CA LEU A 369 -31.10 -59.29 -40.62
C LEU A 369 -31.37 -59.23 -39.11
N ASP A 370 -32.01 -60.26 -38.55
CA ASP A 370 -32.32 -60.34 -37.12
C ASP A 370 -31.04 -60.48 -36.27
N GLU A 371 -29.99 -61.17 -36.76
CA GLU A 371 -28.68 -61.29 -36.09
C GLU A 371 -27.99 -59.93 -35.88
N GLU A 372 -28.10 -59.03 -36.86
CA GLU A 372 -27.53 -57.68 -36.82
C GLU A 372 -28.58 -56.61 -36.44
N GLU A 373 -29.68 -57.03 -35.83
CA GLU A 373 -30.77 -56.21 -35.28
C GLU A 373 -31.53 -55.31 -36.30
N PHE A 374 -31.55 -55.69 -37.58
CA PHE A 374 -32.34 -55.02 -38.61
C PHE A 374 -33.72 -55.68 -38.79
N LYS A 375 -34.79 -54.86 -38.77
CA LYS A 375 -36.18 -55.35 -38.88
C LYS A 375 -36.57 -55.76 -40.30
N ASP A 376 -35.97 -55.12 -41.29
CA ASP A 376 -36.19 -55.37 -42.71
C ASP A 376 -35.02 -54.83 -43.56
N GLU A 377 -34.95 -55.23 -44.83
CA GLU A 377 -33.95 -54.75 -45.80
C GLU A 377 -33.99 -53.22 -45.98
N VAL A 378 -35.17 -52.62 -45.81
CA VAL A 378 -35.35 -51.16 -45.98
C VAL A 378 -34.63 -50.40 -44.86
N GLN A 379 -34.63 -50.94 -43.64
CA GLN A 379 -33.90 -50.38 -42.50
C GLN A 379 -32.37 -50.49 -42.70
N LEU A 380 -31.89 -51.62 -43.25
CA LEU A 380 -30.48 -51.80 -43.60
C LEU A 380 -30.03 -50.79 -44.67
N ASP A 381 -30.80 -50.63 -45.75
CA ASP A 381 -30.52 -49.66 -46.82
C ASP A 381 -30.47 -48.21 -46.32
N ARG A 382 -31.37 -47.86 -45.39
CA ARG A 382 -31.39 -46.54 -44.78
C ARG A 382 -30.14 -46.32 -43.93
N ARG A 383 -29.72 -47.33 -43.16
CA ARG A 383 -28.51 -47.25 -42.32
C ARG A 383 -27.25 -47.09 -43.16
N ILE A 384 -27.14 -47.80 -44.29
CA ILE A 384 -26.05 -47.66 -45.25
C ILE A 384 -26.01 -46.23 -45.80
N LYS A 385 -27.14 -45.68 -46.28
CA LYS A 385 -27.19 -44.30 -46.81
C LYS A 385 -26.83 -43.23 -45.76
N GLU A 386 -27.25 -43.41 -44.52
CA GLU A 386 -26.91 -42.50 -43.42
C GLU A 386 -25.40 -42.55 -43.10
N MET A 387 -24.82 -43.76 -43.07
CA MET A 387 -23.39 -43.98 -42.89
C MET A 387 -22.55 -43.41 -44.04
N GLU A 388 -22.95 -43.62 -45.30
CA GLU A 388 -22.30 -43.04 -46.49
C GLU A 388 -22.26 -41.52 -46.44
N LYS A 389 -23.37 -40.89 -46.04
CA LYS A 389 -23.45 -39.43 -45.90
C LYS A 389 -22.55 -38.92 -44.78
N SER A 390 -22.48 -39.64 -43.67
CA SER A 390 -21.61 -39.33 -42.53
C SER A 390 -20.13 -39.43 -42.91
N VAL A 391 -19.70 -40.54 -43.53
CA VAL A 391 -18.32 -40.75 -43.99
C VAL A 391 -17.92 -39.67 -45.01
N ARG A 392 -18.77 -39.38 -46.00
CA ARG A 392 -18.49 -38.34 -47.01
C ARG A 392 -18.34 -36.93 -46.42
N LYS A 393 -19.17 -36.56 -45.45
CA LYS A 393 -19.10 -35.25 -44.77
C LYS A 393 -17.81 -35.13 -43.95
N GLN A 394 -17.40 -36.21 -43.30
CA GLN A 394 -16.21 -36.28 -42.48
C GLN A 394 -14.93 -36.23 -43.35
N ARG A 395 -14.91 -36.97 -44.47
CA ARG A 395 -13.80 -36.99 -45.45
C ARG A 395 -13.53 -35.62 -46.07
N ASN A 396 -14.59 -34.87 -46.42
CA ASN A 396 -14.48 -33.51 -46.94
C ASN A 396 -13.98 -32.49 -45.91
N LYS A 397 -14.19 -32.76 -44.62
CA LYS A 397 -13.79 -31.86 -43.53
C LYS A 397 -12.33 -32.10 -43.11
N ASP A 398 -11.87 -33.35 -43.17
CA ASP A 398 -10.64 -33.78 -42.53
C ASP A 398 -9.44 -33.97 -43.49
N VAL A 399 -9.66 -34.19 -44.81
CA VAL A 399 -8.58 -34.44 -45.81
C VAL A 399 -8.44 -33.28 -46.80
N GLY A 400 -8.54 -32.04 -46.34
CA GLY A 400 -8.37 -30.87 -47.21
C GLY A 400 -7.01 -30.86 -47.89
N ASP A 401 -6.94 -31.26 -49.16
CA ASP A 401 -5.84 -31.01 -50.10
C ASP A 401 -6.35 -31.36 -51.53
N LEU A 402 -6.03 -30.63 -52.60
CA LEU A 402 -4.78 -29.95 -52.91
C LEU A 402 -5.02 -28.53 -53.45
N GLU A 403 -4.11 -27.63 -53.06
CA GLU A 403 -3.81 -26.38 -53.77
C GLU A 403 -3.32 -26.71 -55.20
N GLU A 404 -3.94 -26.09 -56.19
CA GLU A 404 -3.40 -26.04 -57.56
C GLU A 404 -3.09 -24.58 -57.89
N GLU A 405 -1.89 -24.38 -58.42
CA GLU A 405 -1.44 -23.15 -59.07
C GLU A 405 -2.49 -22.59 -60.02
N ALA A 406 -2.53 -21.27 -60.15
CA ALA A 406 -3.42 -20.55 -61.03
C ALA A 406 -3.16 -20.90 -62.50
N ALA A 407 -3.84 -21.93 -63.01
CA ALA A 407 -4.00 -22.19 -64.43
C ALA A 407 -5.31 -21.56 -64.94
N GLU A 408 -5.28 -21.08 -66.18
CA GLU A 408 -6.37 -20.37 -66.86
C GLU A 408 -7.72 -21.10 -66.78
N ALA A 409 -8.80 -20.32 -66.86
CA ALA A 409 -10.19 -20.79 -66.75
C ALA A 409 -10.43 -22.07 -67.57
N PRO A 410 -10.69 -23.23 -66.92
CA PRO A 410 -10.82 -24.49 -67.63
C PRO A 410 -12.04 -24.49 -68.54
N THR A 411 -11.83 -24.76 -69.84
CA THR A 411 -12.89 -25.01 -70.82
C THR A 411 -13.30 -26.48 -70.79
N TYR A 412 -14.60 -26.78 -70.95
CA TYR A 412 -15.17 -28.13 -70.83
C TYR A 412 -15.90 -28.59 -72.11
N PRO A 413 -15.18 -28.92 -73.21
CA PRO A 413 -15.79 -29.11 -74.53
C PRO A 413 -16.70 -30.35 -74.66
N LEU A 414 -16.51 -31.36 -73.80
CA LEU A 414 -17.28 -32.61 -73.89
C LEU A 414 -18.67 -32.49 -73.25
N LEU A 415 -18.96 -31.40 -72.51
CA LEU A 415 -20.26 -31.17 -71.90
C LEU A 415 -21.36 -30.86 -72.92
N ASP A 416 -20.98 -30.29 -74.07
CA ASP A 416 -21.89 -29.79 -75.11
C ASP A 416 -22.22 -30.82 -76.19
N ILE A 417 -21.55 -31.98 -76.18
CA ILE A 417 -21.76 -33.10 -77.11
C ILE A 417 -22.76 -34.09 -76.50
N PRO A 418 -23.88 -34.45 -77.14
CA PRO A 418 -24.85 -35.43 -76.62
C PRO A 418 -24.24 -36.80 -76.30
N ASP A 419 -24.78 -37.51 -75.29
CA ASP A 419 -24.23 -38.78 -74.80
C ASP A 419 -24.29 -39.92 -75.84
N GLU A 420 -25.11 -39.78 -76.89
CA GLU A 420 -25.30 -40.76 -77.97
C GLU A 420 -24.14 -40.79 -78.97
N ASP A 421 -23.35 -39.70 -79.03
CA ASP A 421 -22.22 -39.53 -79.97
C ASP A 421 -20.85 -39.81 -79.32
N LEU A 422 -20.84 -40.36 -78.10
CA LEU A 422 -19.63 -40.61 -77.30
C LEU A 422 -19.46 -42.12 -77.06
N ASP A 423 -18.23 -42.60 -77.19
CA ASP A 423 -17.87 -43.97 -76.81
C ASP A 423 -17.82 -44.13 -75.27
N GLU A 424 -17.69 -45.37 -74.77
CA GLU A 424 -17.68 -45.64 -73.32
C GLU A 424 -16.56 -44.88 -72.57
N GLU A 425 -15.48 -44.54 -73.26
CA GLU A 425 -14.37 -43.75 -72.74
C GLU A 425 -14.71 -42.25 -72.71
N GLY A 426 -15.37 -41.73 -73.75
CA GLY A 426 -15.88 -40.37 -73.87
C GLY A 426 -16.98 -40.04 -72.87
N VAL A 427 -17.87 -40.99 -72.55
CA VAL A 427 -18.88 -40.83 -71.49
C VAL A 427 -18.23 -40.76 -70.10
N ARG A 428 -17.14 -41.51 -69.86
CA ARG A 428 -16.36 -41.41 -68.60
C ARG A 428 -15.62 -40.07 -68.51
N ALA A 429 -15.00 -39.62 -69.59
CA ALA A 429 -14.33 -38.31 -69.68
C ALA A 429 -15.32 -37.15 -69.48
N LYS A 430 -16.54 -37.24 -70.01
CA LYS A 430 -17.62 -36.26 -69.80
C LYS A 430 -18.11 -36.22 -68.35
N ARG A 431 -18.21 -37.36 -67.66
CA ARG A 431 -18.50 -37.41 -66.21
C ARG A 431 -17.37 -36.78 -65.39
N GLN A 432 -16.12 -36.96 -65.80
CA GLN A 432 -14.97 -36.34 -65.16
C GLN A 432 -14.97 -34.81 -65.34
N GLN A 433 -15.28 -34.31 -66.56
CA GLN A 433 -15.44 -32.87 -66.80
C GLN A 433 -16.63 -32.26 -66.02
N ARG A 434 -17.74 -32.98 -65.85
CA ARG A 434 -18.85 -32.57 -64.96
C ARG A 434 -18.40 -32.38 -63.51
N LEU A 435 -17.58 -33.29 -63.00
CA LEU A 435 -17.09 -33.23 -61.62
C LEU A 435 -16.11 -32.06 -61.41
N LEU A 436 -15.18 -31.84 -62.35
CA LEU A 436 -14.26 -30.69 -62.32
C LEU A 436 -15.01 -29.35 -62.35
N LYS A 437 -16.01 -29.20 -63.22
CA LYS A 437 -16.85 -28.00 -63.29
C LYS A 437 -17.59 -27.73 -61.97
N SER A 438 -18.13 -28.78 -61.34
CA SER A 438 -18.83 -28.66 -60.05
C SER A 438 -17.92 -28.17 -58.91
N ASN A 439 -16.64 -28.58 -58.89
CA ASN A 439 -15.68 -28.16 -57.86
C ASN A 439 -15.20 -26.72 -58.09
N HIS A 440 -14.97 -26.33 -59.34
CA HIS A 440 -14.64 -24.95 -59.71
C HIS A 440 -15.78 -23.99 -59.34
N ASP A 441 -17.03 -24.36 -59.64
CA ASP A 441 -18.21 -23.56 -59.30
C ASP A 441 -18.47 -23.44 -57.79
N ALA A 442 -18.02 -24.41 -56.98
CA ALA A 442 -18.12 -24.36 -55.52
C ALA A 442 -17.06 -23.41 -54.90
N ARG A 443 -15.82 -23.45 -55.39
CA ARG A 443 -14.76 -22.51 -54.98
C ARG A 443 -15.08 -21.07 -55.39
N ALA A 444 -15.63 -20.88 -56.59
CA ALA A 444 -16.10 -19.57 -57.04
C ALA A 444 -17.24 -19.02 -56.16
N ARG A 445 -18.17 -19.88 -55.70
CA ARG A 445 -19.23 -19.48 -54.75
C ARG A 445 -18.70 -19.03 -53.39
N ALA A 446 -17.72 -19.73 -52.81
CA ALA A 446 -17.13 -19.33 -51.53
C ALA A 446 -16.36 -18.00 -51.62
N LYS A 447 -15.64 -17.77 -52.73
CA LYS A 447 -14.99 -16.47 -52.99
C LYS A 447 -16.01 -15.35 -53.17
N ALA A 448 -17.09 -15.62 -53.89
CA ALA A 448 -18.20 -14.68 -54.06
C ALA A 448 -18.93 -14.39 -52.74
N GLU A 449 -19.06 -15.36 -51.84
CA GLU A 449 -19.66 -15.17 -50.51
C GLU A 449 -18.82 -14.23 -49.63
N LYS A 450 -17.49 -14.37 -49.64
CA LYS A 450 -16.56 -13.47 -48.95
C LYS A 450 -16.56 -12.06 -49.53
N GLU A 451 -16.64 -11.93 -50.85
CA GLU A 451 -16.82 -10.63 -51.52
C GLU A 451 -18.19 -10.02 -51.20
N ALA A 452 -19.25 -10.83 -51.14
CA ALA A 452 -20.59 -10.38 -50.78
C ALA A 452 -20.67 -9.92 -49.32
N GLU A 453 -19.95 -10.56 -48.39
CA GLU A 453 -19.87 -10.12 -47.00
C GLU A 453 -19.13 -8.78 -46.87
N LYS A 454 -18.01 -8.62 -47.58
CA LYS A 454 -17.30 -7.34 -47.67
C LYS A 454 -18.17 -6.24 -48.30
N ALA A 455 -18.95 -6.58 -49.32
CA ALA A 455 -19.91 -5.67 -49.95
C ALA A 455 -21.06 -5.29 -49.00
N ARG A 456 -21.59 -6.24 -48.22
CA ARG A 456 -22.61 -5.99 -47.19
C ARG A 456 -22.11 -5.04 -46.10
N GLN A 457 -20.87 -5.21 -45.64
CA GLN A 457 -20.26 -4.31 -44.67
C GLN A 457 -20.08 -2.89 -45.24
N ALA A 458 -19.62 -2.78 -46.49
CA ALA A 458 -19.48 -1.50 -47.18
C ALA A 458 -20.84 -0.80 -47.41
N GLU A 459 -21.89 -1.55 -47.70
CA GLU A 459 -23.25 -1.02 -47.86
C GLU A 459 -23.87 -0.59 -46.53
N LEU A 460 -23.66 -1.36 -45.46
CA LEU A 460 -24.08 -0.99 -44.10
C LEU A 460 -23.40 0.32 -43.67
N GLN A 461 -22.11 0.48 -44.00
CA GLN A 461 -21.34 1.68 -43.70
C GLN A 461 -21.85 2.89 -44.51
N ARG A 462 -22.10 2.74 -45.81
CA ARG A 462 -22.75 3.80 -46.62
C ARG A 462 -24.12 4.20 -46.07
N ARG A 463 -24.94 3.23 -45.66
CA ARG A 463 -26.26 3.51 -45.08
C ARG A 463 -26.13 4.28 -43.76
N ASN A 464 -25.14 3.95 -42.95
CA ASN A 464 -24.80 4.67 -41.72
C ASN A 464 -24.34 6.11 -42.02
N ASP A 465 -23.51 6.29 -43.05
CA ASP A 465 -23.02 7.60 -43.47
C ASP A 465 -24.16 8.50 -43.96
N VAL A 466 -25.07 7.96 -44.77
CA VAL A 466 -26.29 8.67 -45.22
C VAL A 466 -27.23 8.98 -44.06
N TYR A 467 -27.37 8.07 -43.09
CA TYR A 467 -28.20 8.31 -41.90
C TYR A 467 -27.64 9.46 -41.05
N ARG A 468 -26.32 9.46 -40.78
CA ARG A 468 -25.61 10.54 -40.09
C ARG A 468 -25.74 11.90 -40.81
N GLU A 469 -25.68 11.90 -42.15
CA GLU A 469 -25.86 13.12 -42.95
C GLU A 469 -27.29 13.66 -42.92
N ARG A 470 -28.28 12.79 -42.76
CA ARG A 470 -29.70 13.15 -42.68
C ARG A 470 -30.12 13.61 -41.28
N ASP A 471 -29.62 12.94 -40.24
CA ASP A 471 -29.98 13.13 -38.84
C ASP A 471 -28.78 12.87 -37.94
N LEU A 472 -28.00 13.92 -37.71
CA LEU A 472 -26.79 13.86 -36.90
C LEU A 472 -27.10 13.64 -35.41
N GLU A 473 -28.18 14.25 -34.90
CA GLU A 473 -28.53 14.23 -33.48
C GLU A 473 -28.98 12.82 -33.06
N GLY A 474 -29.91 12.21 -33.82
CA GLY A 474 -30.32 10.83 -33.58
C GLY A 474 -29.19 9.81 -33.77
N TRP A 475 -28.27 10.07 -34.71
CA TRP A 475 -27.09 9.22 -34.89
C TRP A 475 -26.13 9.30 -33.70
N VAL A 476 -25.87 10.51 -33.17
CA VAL A 476 -25.02 10.72 -31.99
C VAL A 476 -25.60 10.04 -30.74
N GLU A 477 -26.92 10.16 -30.51
CA GLU A 477 -27.58 9.46 -29.39
C GLU A 477 -27.42 7.94 -29.48
N GLU A 478 -27.56 7.37 -30.68
CA GLU A 478 -27.38 5.93 -30.90
C GLU A 478 -25.93 5.49 -30.62
N ARG A 479 -24.94 6.30 -31.02
CA ARG A 479 -23.53 6.04 -30.70
C ARG A 479 -23.24 6.16 -29.20
N ARG A 480 -23.85 7.11 -28.49
CA ARG A 480 -23.75 7.21 -27.01
C ARG A 480 -24.35 6.00 -26.31
N ALA A 481 -25.52 5.53 -26.77
CA ALA A 481 -26.15 4.32 -26.26
C ALA A 481 -25.29 3.08 -26.52
N ALA A 482 -24.72 2.96 -27.73
CA ALA A 482 -23.79 1.88 -28.07
C ALA A 482 -22.53 1.89 -27.18
N ARG A 483 -21.95 3.07 -26.94
CA ARG A 483 -20.81 3.24 -26.01
C ARG A 483 -21.16 2.73 -24.61
N GLN A 484 -22.33 3.14 -24.08
CA GLN A 484 -22.77 2.74 -22.75
C GLN A 484 -23.01 1.23 -22.65
N ALA A 485 -23.59 0.62 -23.70
CA ALA A 485 -23.79 -0.82 -23.77
C ALA A 485 -22.46 -1.60 -23.81
N THR A 486 -21.50 -1.20 -24.63
CA THR A 486 -20.16 -1.84 -24.69
C THR A 486 -19.41 -1.66 -23.37
N MET A 487 -19.47 -0.47 -22.75
CA MET A 487 -18.89 -0.23 -21.41
C MET A 487 -19.51 -1.12 -20.33
N GLN A 488 -20.83 -1.36 -20.39
CA GLN A 488 -21.51 -2.24 -19.45
C GLN A 488 -21.07 -3.70 -19.61
N ARG A 489 -20.93 -4.18 -20.85
CA ARG A 489 -20.40 -5.52 -21.13
C ARG A 489 -18.98 -5.72 -20.58
N ILE A 490 -18.09 -4.74 -20.79
CA ILE A 490 -16.73 -4.78 -20.24
C ILE A 490 -16.76 -4.88 -18.71
N LYS A 491 -17.60 -4.08 -18.03
CA LYS A 491 -17.74 -4.12 -16.57
C LYS A 491 -18.31 -5.44 -16.06
N ASP A 492 -19.32 -5.99 -16.72
CA ASP A 492 -19.95 -7.24 -16.33
C ASP A 492 -18.97 -8.42 -16.49
N ARG A 493 -18.17 -8.41 -17.55
CA ARG A 493 -17.05 -9.33 -17.75
C ARG A 493 -15.99 -9.20 -16.67
N ASP A 494 -15.49 -7.99 -16.39
CA ASP A 494 -14.47 -7.74 -15.36
C ASP A 494 -14.95 -8.20 -13.97
N ARG A 495 -16.23 -7.95 -13.66
CA ARG A 495 -16.88 -8.43 -12.44
C ARG A 495 -16.95 -9.95 -12.41
N PHE A 496 -17.36 -10.58 -13.51
CA PHE A 496 -17.39 -12.03 -13.62
C PHE A 496 -16.00 -12.64 -13.41
N LYS A 497 -14.96 -12.06 -14.04
CA LYS A 497 -13.56 -12.47 -13.90
C LYS A 497 -13.07 -12.36 -12.45
N ALA A 498 -13.37 -11.25 -11.76
CA ALA A 498 -13.03 -11.08 -10.35
C ALA A 498 -13.75 -12.09 -9.43
N ASP A 499 -15.01 -12.41 -9.71
CA ASP A 499 -15.80 -13.36 -8.93
C ASP A 499 -15.33 -14.82 -9.10
N LEU A 500 -14.57 -15.14 -10.16
CA LEU A 500 -13.99 -16.47 -10.37
C LEU A 500 -12.86 -16.80 -9.40
N GLY A 501 -12.13 -15.79 -8.90
CA GLY A 501 -11.10 -15.96 -7.89
C GLY A 501 -11.66 -16.30 -6.50
N ASN A 502 -12.95 -16.07 -6.26
CA ASN A 502 -13.60 -16.32 -4.98
C ASN A 502 -14.32 -17.67 -4.96
N ARG A 503 -13.75 -18.64 -4.24
CA ARG A 503 -14.26 -20.02 -4.08
C ARG A 503 -15.70 -20.13 -3.56
N LYS A 504 -16.24 -19.07 -2.95
CA LYS A 504 -17.62 -19.02 -2.41
C LYS A 504 -18.60 -18.30 -3.33
N SER A 505 -18.17 -17.75 -4.47
CA SER A 505 -19.06 -16.98 -5.37
C SER A 505 -20.06 -17.89 -6.06
N GLN A 506 -21.22 -17.33 -6.43
CA GLN A 506 -22.28 -18.03 -7.16
C GLN A 506 -21.79 -18.55 -8.52
N ALA A 507 -20.82 -17.84 -9.15
CA ALA A 507 -20.17 -18.26 -10.39
C ALA A 507 -19.28 -19.48 -10.18
N SER A 508 -18.50 -19.53 -9.09
CA SER A 508 -17.71 -20.70 -8.71
C SER A 508 -18.61 -21.91 -8.41
N GLN A 509 -19.74 -21.69 -7.73
CA GLN A 509 -20.75 -22.73 -7.46
C GLN A 509 -21.44 -23.23 -8.73
N MET A 510 -21.79 -22.34 -9.67
CA MET A 510 -22.36 -22.72 -10.97
C MET A 510 -21.36 -23.54 -11.80
N ARG A 511 -20.07 -23.18 -11.80
CA ARG A 511 -19.02 -24.00 -12.42
C ARG A 511 -18.90 -25.37 -11.76
N MET A 512 -18.88 -25.42 -10.43
CA MET A 512 -18.79 -26.68 -9.68
C MET A 512 -20.01 -27.58 -9.94
N LYS A 513 -21.20 -26.98 -10.07
CA LYS A 513 -22.44 -27.66 -10.44
C LYS A 513 -22.43 -28.16 -11.89
N HIS A 514 -21.84 -27.39 -12.81
CA HIS A 514 -21.65 -27.80 -14.20
C HIS A 514 -20.66 -28.96 -14.33
N ILE A 515 -19.56 -28.94 -13.56
CA ILE A 515 -18.58 -30.02 -13.48
C ILE A 515 -19.21 -31.29 -12.92
N ALA A 516 -20.00 -31.18 -11.85
CA ALA A 516 -20.72 -32.31 -11.26
C ALA A 516 -21.72 -32.94 -12.25
N ASN A 517 -22.42 -32.12 -13.03
CA ASN A 517 -23.33 -32.61 -14.07
C ASN A 517 -22.59 -33.31 -15.22
N LEU A 518 -21.48 -32.76 -15.70
CA LEU A 518 -20.64 -33.39 -16.73
C LEU A 518 -20.04 -34.72 -16.26
N ALA A 519 -19.64 -34.82 -14.99
CA ALA A 519 -19.17 -36.06 -14.39
C ALA A 519 -20.28 -37.12 -14.26
N SER A 520 -21.54 -36.70 -14.08
CA SER A 520 -22.69 -37.61 -13.99
C SER A 520 -23.18 -38.16 -15.33
N ASP A 521 -22.86 -37.50 -16.45
CA ASP A 521 -23.39 -37.82 -17.79
C ASP A 521 -22.50 -38.76 -18.62
N ASN A 522 -21.39 -39.28 -18.09
CA ASN A 522 -20.54 -40.25 -18.81
C ASN A 522 -21.07 -41.70 -18.64
N PRO A 523 -21.69 -42.34 -19.66
CA PRO A 523 -22.44 -43.60 -19.49
C PRO A 523 -21.62 -44.86 -19.85
N LEU A 524 -20.30 -44.86 -19.63
CA LEU A 524 -19.48 -46.05 -19.83
C LEU A 524 -19.33 -46.86 -18.52
N GLY A 525 -20.39 -47.62 -18.21
CA GLY A 525 -20.28 -48.92 -17.56
C GLY A 525 -19.81 -49.00 -16.10
N ARG A 526 -20.65 -48.62 -15.12
CA ARG A 526 -20.58 -49.22 -13.78
C ARG A 526 -21.96 -49.75 -13.34
N LYS A 527 -22.15 -51.08 -13.44
CA LYS A 527 -23.19 -51.78 -12.65
C LYS A 527 -22.83 -51.60 -11.17
N ARG A 528 -23.66 -50.87 -10.42
CA ARG A 528 -23.58 -50.75 -8.96
C ARG A 528 -23.44 -52.15 -8.33
N ARG A 529 -22.29 -52.47 -7.75
CA ARG A 529 -22.15 -53.62 -6.84
C ARG A 529 -22.82 -53.27 -5.51
N ARG A 530 -23.65 -54.19 -5.02
CA ARG A 530 -24.44 -54.03 -3.80
C ARG A 530 -23.50 -54.05 -2.58
N GLY A 531 -23.32 -52.91 -1.91
CA GLY A 531 -22.62 -52.83 -0.62
C GLY A 531 -21.72 -51.62 -0.33
N GLN A 532 -21.69 -50.56 -1.14
CA GLN A 532 -20.82 -49.40 -0.91
C GLN A 532 -21.61 -48.16 -0.43
N ASN A 533 -20.99 -47.40 0.49
CA ASN A 533 -21.59 -46.28 1.22
C ASN A 533 -22.07 -45.17 0.25
N PRO A 534 -23.23 -44.52 0.46
CA PRO A 534 -23.82 -43.59 -0.52
C PRO A 534 -23.05 -42.28 -0.73
N ASP A 535 -22.13 -41.94 0.18
CA ASP A 535 -21.48 -40.62 0.25
C ASP A 535 -20.00 -40.62 -0.18
N ASP A 536 -19.53 -41.71 -0.79
CA ASP A 536 -18.16 -41.82 -1.30
C ASP A 536 -18.21 -42.20 -2.79
N ASP A 537 -18.37 -41.20 -3.64
CA ASP A 537 -18.15 -41.33 -5.08
C ASP A 537 -16.63 -41.42 -5.26
N GLY A 538 -16.09 -42.62 -5.48
CA GLY A 538 -14.66 -42.84 -5.65
C GLY A 538 -14.06 -42.19 -6.90
N PHE A 539 -14.24 -40.88 -7.07
CA PHE A 539 -13.82 -40.00 -8.13
C PHE A 539 -12.40 -39.51 -7.84
N GLY A 540 -11.45 -39.90 -8.67
CA GLY A 540 -10.02 -39.66 -8.50
C GLY A 540 -9.22 -40.91 -8.06
N ALA A 541 -9.87 -42.06 -7.95
CA ALA A 541 -9.22 -43.33 -7.60
C ALA A 541 -8.74 -44.14 -8.82
N ASP A 542 -9.31 -43.89 -10.02
CA ASP A 542 -8.88 -44.49 -11.29
C ASP A 542 -8.30 -43.43 -12.25
N ASP A 543 -7.31 -43.81 -13.07
CA ASP A 543 -6.69 -42.96 -14.10
C ASP A 543 -7.68 -42.43 -15.15
N ALA A 544 -8.88 -43.01 -15.23
CA ALA A 544 -9.97 -42.59 -16.11
C ALA A 544 -10.66 -41.29 -15.61
N ASP A 545 -10.67 -41.01 -14.31
CA ASP A 545 -11.25 -39.78 -13.76
C ASP A 545 -10.38 -38.56 -14.11
N TRP A 546 -9.09 -38.79 -14.34
CA TRP A 546 -8.16 -37.79 -14.88
C TRP A 546 -8.43 -37.45 -16.35
N ALA A 547 -9.18 -38.29 -17.08
CA ALA A 547 -9.64 -37.95 -18.43
C ALA A 547 -10.72 -36.86 -18.40
N VAL A 548 -11.56 -36.80 -17.37
CA VAL A 548 -12.55 -35.72 -17.17
C VAL A 548 -11.84 -34.39 -16.87
N TYR A 549 -10.78 -34.41 -16.06
CA TYR A 549 -9.93 -33.22 -15.87
C TYR A 549 -9.22 -32.79 -17.16
N ARG A 550 -8.77 -33.73 -18.01
CA ARG A 550 -8.18 -33.43 -19.31
C ARG A 550 -9.20 -32.89 -20.32
N ASP A 551 -10.42 -33.43 -20.38
CA ASP A 551 -11.49 -32.89 -21.23
C ASP A 551 -11.95 -31.50 -20.76
N ILE A 552 -11.95 -31.24 -19.45
CA ILE A 552 -12.21 -29.91 -18.90
C ILE A 552 -11.05 -28.96 -19.21
N GLN A 553 -9.80 -29.40 -19.16
CA GLN A 553 -8.61 -28.58 -19.45
C GLN A 553 -8.41 -28.35 -20.97
N VAL A 554 -8.83 -29.28 -21.82
CA VAL A 554 -8.86 -29.14 -23.28
C VAL A 554 -10.07 -28.33 -23.74
N GLY A 555 -11.22 -28.47 -23.09
CA GLY A 555 -12.36 -27.55 -23.24
C GLY A 555 -11.99 -26.13 -22.81
N ARG A 556 -11.14 -25.98 -21.79
CA ARG A 556 -10.54 -24.70 -21.40
C ARG A 556 -9.57 -24.13 -22.44
N ASN A 557 -8.76 -24.94 -23.11
CA ASN A 557 -7.86 -24.43 -24.14
C ASN A 557 -8.56 -23.98 -25.44
N ASN A 558 -9.83 -24.36 -25.65
CA ASN A 558 -10.67 -23.77 -26.71
C ASN A 558 -11.38 -22.49 -26.23
N ASP A 559 -11.59 -22.30 -24.93
CA ASP A 559 -12.34 -21.18 -24.34
C ASP A 559 -11.41 -20.05 -23.82
N ASP A 560 -10.18 -20.38 -23.42
CA ASP A 560 -9.13 -19.40 -23.06
C ASP A 560 -8.63 -18.63 -24.31
N GLY A 561 -8.86 -19.16 -25.52
CA GLY A 561 -8.67 -18.41 -26.77
C GLY A 561 -9.84 -17.48 -27.11
N ASP A 562 -11.07 -17.89 -26.78
CA ASP A 562 -12.28 -17.11 -27.02
C ASP A 562 -12.43 -15.94 -26.01
N GLU A 563 -11.99 -16.08 -24.76
CA GLU A 563 -12.01 -14.99 -23.75
C GLU A 563 -11.07 -13.82 -24.12
N ASP A 564 -9.86 -14.13 -24.62
CA ASP A 564 -8.88 -13.13 -25.04
C ASP A 564 -9.33 -12.45 -26.36
N GLU A 565 -9.93 -13.20 -27.30
CA GLU A 565 -10.51 -12.65 -28.53
C GLU A 565 -11.73 -11.75 -28.26
N GLU A 566 -12.61 -12.11 -27.32
CA GLU A 566 -13.75 -11.28 -26.92
C GLU A 566 -13.29 -9.99 -26.19
N GLU A 567 -12.20 -10.06 -25.41
CA GLU A 567 -11.58 -8.89 -24.78
C GLU A 567 -11.02 -7.90 -25.81
N GLU A 568 -10.30 -8.39 -26.81
CA GLU A 568 -9.80 -7.57 -27.91
C GLU A 568 -10.95 -6.96 -28.74
N ASP A 569 -12.01 -7.72 -29.02
CA ASP A 569 -13.16 -7.27 -29.83
C ASP A 569 -13.96 -6.15 -29.13
N LEU A 570 -14.28 -6.31 -27.84
CA LEU A 570 -14.99 -5.27 -27.07
C LEU A 570 -14.16 -3.98 -26.95
N GLY A 571 -12.85 -4.10 -26.77
CA GLY A 571 -11.92 -2.96 -26.73
C GLY A 571 -11.83 -2.22 -28.07
N ALA A 572 -11.70 -2.96 -29.17
CA ALA A 572 -11.68 -2.40 -30.53
C ALA A 572 -13.01 -1.73 -30.90
N GLN A 573 -14.14 -2.35 -30.52
CA GLN A 573 -15.48 -1.80 -30.72
C GLN A 573 -15.64 -0.48 -29.97
N LEU A 574 -15.23 -0.42 -28.70
CA LEU A 574 -15.32 0.81 -27.91
C LEU A 574 -14.48 1.94 -28.50
N LYS A 575 -13.22 1.67 -28.89
CA LYS A 575 -12.36 2.66 -29.55
C LYS A 575 -12.98 3.20 -30.84
N THR A 576 -13.61 2.33 -31.63
CA THR A 576 -14.29 2.74 -32.87
C THR A 576 -15.47 3.66 -32.59
N ILE A 577 -16.28 3.36 -31.58
CA ILE A 577 -17.43 4.19 -31.18
C ILE A 577 -16.96 5.54 -30.62
N GLU A 578 -15.92 5.55 -29.78
CA GLU A 578 -15.37 6.78 -29.21
C GLU A 578 -14.73 7.67 -30.28
N ALA A 579 -14.02 7.12 -31.26
CA ALA A 579 -13.46 7.87 -32.40
C ALA A 579 -14.56 8.51 -33.27
N GLN A 580 -15.70 7.82 -33.41
CA GLN A 580 -16.89 8.34 -34.09
C GLN A 580 -17.52 9.51 -33.33
N LEU A 581 -17.70 9.37 -32.02
CA LEU A 581 -18.23 10.44 -31.17
C LEU A 581 -17.30 11.66 -31.16
N LEU A 582 -15.99 11.48 -31.03
CA LEU A 582 -15.00 12.58 -31.08
C LEU A 582 -15.07 13.40 -32.38
N LYS A 583 -15.45 12.77 -33.48
CA LYS A 583 -15.49 13.43 -34.80
C LYS A 583 -16.81 14.17 -35.06
N PHE A 584 -17.91 13.74 -34.43
CA PHE A 584 -19.26 14.14 -34.84
C PHE A 584 -20.17 14.63 -33.71
N ASP A 585 -19.79 14.44 -32.45
CA ASP A 585 -20.49 14.95 -31.27
C ASP A 585 -19.67 16.10 -30.65
N PRO A 586 -20.12 17.36 -30.77
CA PRO A 586 -19.40 18.53 -30.24
C PRO A 586 -19.21 18.50 -28.71
N ASP A 587 -20.08 17.80 -27.98
CA ASP A 587 -20.03 17.69 -26.53
C ASP A 587 -19.18 16.51 -26.06
N PHE A 588 -18.76 15.62 -26.97
CA PHE A 588 -17.88 14.49 -26.67
C PHE A 588 -16.42 14.85 -26.92
N THR A 589 -15.67 15.05 -25.84
CA THR A 589 -14.27 15.47 -25.90
C THR A 589 -13.32 14.29 -25.70
N GLU A 590 -12.03 14.48 -25.95
CA GLU A 590 -11.01 13.45 -25.68
C GLU A 590 -11.04 12.97 -24.22
N GLN A 591 -11.43 13.85 -23.27
CA GLN A 591 -11.64 13.51 -21.86
C GLN A 591 -12.81 12.56 -21.61
N SER A 592 -13.76 12.47 -22.54
CA SER A 592 -14.92 11.58 -22.46
C SER A 592 -14.58 10.12 -22.80
N THR A 593 -13.41 9.83 -23.38
CA THR A 593 -12.97 8.48 -23.79
C THR A 593 -12.61 7.60 -22.60
N GLN A 594 -12.77 6.28 -22.74
CA GLN A 594 -12.40 5.32 -21.69
C GLN A 594 -10.88 5.33 -21.45
N GLU A 595 -10.09 5.52 -22.51
CA GLU A 595 -8.64 5.61 -22.43
C GLU A 595 -8.20 6.85 -21.62
N ALA A 596 -8.79 8.02 -21.87
CA ALA A 596 -8.52 9.22 -21.07
C ALA A 596 -9.02 9.10 -19.62
N GLN A 597 -10.13 8.38 -19.39
CA GLN A 597 -10.66 8.11 -18.04
C GLN A 597 -9.80 7.11 -17.25
N ARG A 598 -9.06 6.24 -17.96
CA ARG A 598 -8.10 5.29 -17.38
C ARG A 598 -6.67 5.84 -17.34
N ASP A 599 -6.43 7.04 -17.87
CA ASP A 599 -5.12 7.67 -17.87
C ASP A 599 -4.71 8.07 -16.44
N TRP A 600 -3.76 7.33 -15.89
CA TRP A 600 -3.23 7.59 -14.55
C TRP A 600 -2.61 8.98 -14.43
N THR A 601 -2.15 9.58 -15.54
CA THR A 601 -1.56 10.93 -15.54
C THR A 601 -2.58 12.04 -15.28
N LYS A 602 -3.89 11.73 -15.33
CA LYS A 602 -4.98 12.66 -14.96
C LYS A 602 -5.52 12.36 -13.55
N SER A 603 -5.10 11.26 -12.95
CA SER A 603 -5.62 10.80 -11.67
C SER A 603 -4.95 11.54 -10.52
N LEU A 604 -5.72 12.35 -9.81
CA LEU A 604 -5.29 12.95 -8.55
C LEU A 604 -4.95 11.89 -7.50
N HIS A 605 -5.67 10.76 -7.50
CA HIS A 605 -5.36 9.64 -6.61
C HIS A 605 -3.99 9.03 -6.93
N HIS A 606 -3.64 8.90 -8.22
CA HIS A 606 -2.30 8.46 -8.61
C HIS A 606 -1.24 9.47 -8.17
N ALA A 607 -1.41 10.75 -8.49
CA ALA A 607 -0.49 11.81 -8.05
C ALA A 607 -0.31 11.81 -6.52
N PHE A 608 -1.39 11.61 -5.77
CA PHE A 608 -1.37 11.52 -4.32
C PHE A 608 -0.61 10.29 -3.81
N THR A 609 -0.86 9.10 -4.38
CA THR A 609 -0.33 7.83 -3.85
C THR A 609 1.00 7.40 -4.44
N ARG A 610 1.35 7.87 -5.65
CA ARG A 610 2.48 7.43 -6.48
C ARG A 610 3.31 8.60 -7.05
N GLY A 611 2.94 9.84 -6.75
CA GLY A 611 3.61 11.01 -7.31
C GLY A 611 3.45 11.12 -8.83
N PRO A 612 4.33 11.85 -9.52
CA PRO A 612 4.27 12.08 -10.97
C PRO A 612 4.91 10.94 -11.79
N TYR A 613 5.16 9.78 -11.17
CA TYR A 613 5.93 8.68 -11.75
C TYR A 613 5.00 7.55 -12.23
N PRO A 614 5.40 6.78 -13.26
CA PRO A 614 4.74 5.52 -13.59
C PRO A 614 4.79 4.53 -12.41
N TYR A 615 3.84 3.59 -12.36
CA TYR A 615 3.78 2.56 -11.32
C TYR A 615 3.55 1.17 -11.93
N ASP A 616 4.41 0.22 -11.58
CA ASP A 616 4.28 -1.19 -11.88
C ASP A 616 3.75 -1.96 -10.65
N PRO A 617 2.50 -2.48 -10.69
CA PRO A 617 1.92 -3.25 -9.58
C PRO A 617 2.62 -4.59 -9.33
N GLU A 618 3.33 -5.16 -10.32
CA GLU A 618 4.02 -6.43 -10.15
C GLU A 618 5.41 -6.28 -9.49
N SER A 619 5.97 -5.07 -9.56
CA SER A 619 7.24 -4.71 -8.93
C SER A 619 7.12 -4.73 -7.40
N ALA A 620 7.83 -5.68 -6.77
CA ALA A 620 7.92 -5.76 -5.31
C ALA A 620 8.57 -4.51 -4.70
N ARG A 621 9.51 -3.89 -5.43
CA ARG A 621 10.19 -2.66 -5.05
C ARG A 621 9.22 -1.49 -4.99
N GLU A 622 8.46 -1.26 -6.04
CA GLU A 622 7.51 -0.14 -6.15
C GLU A 622 6.29 -0.33 -5.25
N SER A 623 5.86 -1.59 -5.06
CA SER A 623 4.82 -1.92 -4.08
C SER A 623 5.25 -1.64 -2.64
N ALA A 624 6.55 -1.52 -2.37
CA ALA A 624 7.13 -1.20 -1.07
C ALA A 624 7.57 0.28 -0.96
N GLN A 625 6.95 1.19 -1.71
CA GLN A 625 7.23 2.62 -1.66
C GLN A 625 6.11 3.42 -0.98
N LEU A 626 6.50 4.48 -0.28
CA LEU A 626 5.63 5.49 0.30
C LEU A 626 5.94 6.85 -0.32
N HIS A 627 4.90 7.60 -0.68
CA HIS A 627 5.03 8.96 -1.18
C HIS A 627 4.51 9.94 -0.12
N LEU A 628 5.38 10.85 0.33
CA LEU A 628 5.03 11.92 1.26
C LEU A 628 4.87 13.22 0.48
N ASN A 629 3.63 13.71 0.43
CA ASN A 629 3.30 14.98 -0.23
C ASN A 629 2.51 15.85 0.76
N VAL A 630 1.18 15.80 0.74
CA VAL A 630 0.29 16.59 1.62
C VAL A 630 0.66 16.46 3.09
N GLU A 631 1.08 15.28 3.52
CA GLU A 631 1.42 14.99 4.92
C GLU A 631 2.53 15.90 5.44
N ARG A 632 3.46 16.30 4.57
CA ARG A 632 4.63 17.13 4.90
C ARG A 632 4.24 18.48 5.50
N ILE A 633 3.15 19.06 5.02
CA ILE A 633 2.64 20.36 5.50
C ILE A 633 1.45 20.20 6.43
N ARG A 634 0.66 19.14 6.25
CA ARG A 634 -0.56 18.90 7.04
C ARG A 634 -0.29 18.46 8.47
N VAL A 635 0.74 17.63 8.69
CA VAL A 635 1.09 17.13 10.03
C VAL A 635 1.50 18.25 10.98
N PRO A 636 2.44 19.16 10.62
CA PRO A 636 2.82 20.26 11.49
C PRO A 636 1.79 21.40 11.56
N GLU A 637 0.86 21.51 10.61
CA GLU A 637 -0.20 22.53 10.65
C GLU A 637 -1.15 22.36 11.85
N VAL A 638 -1.26 21.15 12.41
CA VAL A 638 -2.17 20.87 13.54
C VAL A 638 -1.88 21.75 14.77
N LEU A 639 -0.64 22.22 14.97
CA LEU A 639 -0.36 23.15 16.08
C LEU A 639 -1.02 24.52 15.88
N PHE A 640 -1.20 24.95 14.63
CA PHE A 640 -1.89 26.18 14.25
C PHE A 640 -3.40 25.96 14.10
N GLN A 641 -3.81 24.80 13.59
CA GLN A 641 -5.21 24.42 13.38
C GLN A 641 -5.50 23.00 13.96
N PRO A 642 -5.72 22.88 15.29
CA PRO A 642 -5.90 21.58 15.94
C PRO A 642 -7.10 20.76 15.43
N SER A 643 -8.10 21.45 14.89
CA SER A 643 -9.30 20.85 14.30
C SER A 643 -9.00 19.92 13.10
N ILE A 644 -7.86 20.10 12.40
CA ILE A 644 -7.40 19.21 11.32
C ILE A 644 -7.25 17.76 11.79
N ALA A 645 -6.82 17.56 13.05
CA ALA A 645 -6.67 16.25 13.68
C ALA A 645 -7.86 15.90 14.59
N GLY A 646 -8.91 16.73 14.64
CA GLY A 646 -10.05 16.56 15.53
C GLY A 646 -9.76 16.85 17.00
N VAL A 647 -8.74 17.66 17.29
CA VAL A 647 -8.41 18.10 18.65
C VAL A 647 -9.24 19.35 18.99
N ASP A 648 -10.05 19.26 20.04
CA ASP A 648 -10.92 20.35 20.52
C ASP A 648 -10.15 21.30 21.46
N GLN A 649 -9.08 21.90 20.95
CA GLN A 649 -8.27 22.92 21.62
C GLN A 649 -7.97 24.07 20.63
N ALA A 650 -7.72 25.26 21.16
CA ALA A 650 -7.32 26.41 20.37
C ALA A 650 -5.90 26.22 19.78
N GLY A 651 -5.66 26.79 18.60
CA GLY A 651 -4.34 26.80 17.98
C GLY A 651 -3.35 27.69 18.72
N ILE A 652 -2.05 27.50 18.48
CA ILE A 652 -1.00 28.23 19.19
C ILE A 652 -1.12 29.76 19.06
N VAL A 653 -1.55 30.27 17.90
CA VAL A 653 -1.72 31.71 17.64
C VAL A 653 -2.82 32.28 18.53
N GLU A 654 -3.99 31.63 18.53
CA GLU A 654 -5.14 32.00 19.38
C GLU A 654 -4.77 31.91 20.87
N LEU A 655 -4.00 30.89 21.27
CA LEU A 655 -3.56 30.76 22.66
C LEU A 655 -2.62 31.90 23.09
N VAL A 656 -1.68 32.30 22.25
CA VAL A 656 -0.80 33.46 22.52
C VAL A 656 -1.62 34.74 22.57
N GLU A 657 -2.53 34.95 21.60
CA GLU A 657 -3.40 36.11 21.56
C GLU A 657 -4.28 36.20 22.81
N MET A 658 -5.00 35.13 23.14
CA MET A 658 -5.83 35.03 24.35
C MET A 658 -5.00 35.32 25.61
N LEU A 659 -3.79 34.76 25.70
CA LEU A 659 -2.92 34.96 26.85
C LEU A 659 -2.52 36.45 26.99
N LEU A 660 -2.05 37.07 25.91
CA LEU A 660 -1.57 38.45 25.93
C LEU A 660 -2.70 39.49 25.99
N GLN A 661 -3.79 39.29 25.25
CA GLN A 661 -4.86 40.29 25.07
C GLN A 661 -6.04 40.10 26.02
N SER A 662 -6.26 38.90 26.56
CA SER A 662 -7.36 38.64 27.50
C SER A 662 -6.87 38.36 28.91
N ARG A 663 -6.02 37.34 29.11
CA ARG A 663 -5.62 36.90 30.46
C ARG A 663 -4.62 37.86 31.13
N LEU A 664 -3.75 38.48 30.34
CA LEU A 664 -2.74 39.44 30.81
C LEU A 664 -3.04 40.87 30.34
N ALA A 665 -4.29 41.14 29.97
CA ALA A 665 -4.75 42.46 29.58
C ALA A 665 -4.46 43.48 30.68
N GLY A 666 -3.72 44.54 30.35
CA GLY A 666 -3.37 45.60 31.31
C GLY A 666 -2.26 45.22 32.30
N HIS A 667 -1.67 44.03 32.20
CA HIS A 667 -0.49 43.69 32.98
C HIS A 667 0.69 44.58 32.55
N PRO A 668 1.48 45.20 33.48
CA PRO A 668 2.54 46.13 33.11
C PRO A 668 3.60 45.55 32.15
N ALA A 669 3.84 44.25 32.24
CA ALA A 669 4.79 43.53 31.39
C ALA A 669 4.19 42.98 30.08
N GLN A 670 2.90 43.20 29.78
CA GLN A 670 2.24 42.67 28.57
C GLN A 670 2.98 43.04 27.29
N GLY A 671 3.38 44.31 27.15
CA GLY A 671 4.14 44.79 26.00
C GLY A 671 5.54 44.18 25.90
N GLU A 672 6.23 44.01 27.03
CA GLU A 672 7.55 43.36 27.08
C GLU A 672 7.47 41.87 26.74
N MET A 673 6.39 41.18 27.12
CA MET A 673 6.18 39.79 26.72
C MET A 673 6.01 39.62 25.21
N ALA A 674 5.34 40.56 24.54
CA ALA A 674 5.21 40.55 23.09
C ALA A 674 6.56 40.77 22.37
N LYS A 675 7.48 41.53 22.99
CA LYS A 675 8.84 41.78 22.48
C LYS A 675 9.80 40.60 22.68
N ASP A 676 9.41 39.58 23.44
CA ASP A 676 10.24 38.41 23.69
C ASP A 676 9.39 37.13 23.75
N ILE A 677 8.90 36.70 22.57
CA ILE A 677 8.25 35.41 22.40
C ILE A 677 9.35 34.38 22.09
N PHE A 678 9.72 33.59 23.09
CA PHE A 678 10.88 32.70 23.04
C PHE A 678 10.47 31.27 22.71
N LEU A 679 11.02 30.70 21.64
CA LEU A 679 10.76 29.34 21.19
C LEU A 679 11.81 28.36 21.70
N THR A 680 11.38 27.29 22.37
CA THR A 680 12.25 26.19 22.82
C THR A 680 11.56 24.83 22.65
N GLY A 681 12.33 23.76 22.71
CA GLY A 681 11.84 22.40 22.51
C GLY A 681 11.98 21.93 21.06
N GLY A 682 11.99 20.60 20.90
CA GLY A 682 12.33 19.97 19.63
C GLY A 682 11.37 20.31 18.49
N TYR A 683 10.08 20.54 18.76
CA TYR A 683 9.05 20.80 17.73
C TYR A 683 9.33 22.09 16.94
N CYS A 684 9.88 23.11 17.61
CA CYS A 684 10.22 24.40 17.00
C CYS A 684 11.34 24.33 15.92
N LEU A 685 11.90 23.14 15.68
CA LEU A 685 12.88 22.88 14.63
C LEU A 685 12.26 22.66 13.24
N PHE A 686 10.94 22.61 13.10
CA PHE A 686 10.33 22.63 11.78
C PHE A 686 10.73 23.91 11.03
N SER A 687 11.13 23.75 9.77
CA SER A 687 11.40 24.89 8.89
C SER A 687 10.13 25.75 8.75
N GLY A 688 10.29 27.08 8.78
CA GLY A 688 9.19 28.03 8.65
C GLY A 688 8.37 28.27 9.93
N PHE A 689 8.63 27.55 11.02
CA PHE A 689 7.83 27.64 12.25
C PHE A 689 7.91 29.03 12.90
N GLU A 690 9.11 29.58 13.04
CA GLU A 690 9.36 30.88 13.66
C GLU A 690 8.72 32.01 12.84
N GLU A 691 8.91 31.97 11.52
CA GLU A 691 8.39 32.95 10.57
C GLU A 691 6.85 32.90 10.49
N ARG A 692 6.27 31.69 10.49
CA ARG A 692 4.81 31.50 10.48
C ARG A 692 4.20 32.09 11.73
N LEU A 693 4.72 31.72 12.90
CA LEU A 693 4.20 32.21 14.17
C LEU A 693 4.33 33.74 14.27
N ALA A 694 5.49 34.30 13.92
CA ALA A 694 5.70 35.74 13.97
C ALA A 694 4.70 36.52 13.11
N ARG A 695 4.46 36.05 11.87
CA ARG A 695 3.53 36.71 10.95
C ARG A 695 2.07 36.58 11.38
N GLU A 696 1.64 35.39 11.82
CA GLU A 696 0.27 35.17 12.31
C GLU A 696 -0.01 36.01 13.56
N LEU A 697 0.93 36.03 14.51
CA LEU A 697 0.82 36.89 15.69
C LEU A 697 0.77 38.36 15.32
N ARG A 698 1.50 38.79 14.29
CA ARG A 698 1.44 40.17 13.82
C ARG A 698 0.07 40.52 13.22
N ALA A 699 -0.64 39.55 12.65
CA ALA A 699 -1.97 39.75 12.08
C ALA A 699 -3.07 39.90 13.15
N VAL A 700 -2.93 39.22 14.29
CA VAL A 700 -3.95 39.21 15.36
C VAL A 700 -3.67 40.20 16.49
N LEU A 701 -2.40 40.55 16.74
CA LEU A 701 -2.04 41.48 17.82
C LEU A 701 -2.19 42.96 17.40
N PRO A 702 -2.39 43.89 18.37
CA PRO A 702 -2.53 45.32 18.09
C PRO A 702 -1.40 45.90 17.24
N VAL A 703 -1.72 46.84 16.35
CA VAL A 703 -0.74 47.45 15.42
C VAL A 703 0.46 48.07 16.17
N GLN A 704 0.26 48.58 17.38
CA GLN A 704 1.29 49.21 18.19
C GLN A 704 2.15 48.20 18.97
N ALA A 705 1.73 46.93 19.05
CA ALA A 705 2.50 45.89 19.72
C ALA A 705 3.77 45.57 18.91
N GLU A 706 4.92 45.69 19.56
CA GLU A 706 6.20 45.25 19.02
C GLU A 706 6.33 43.74 19.24
N VAL A 707 6.05 42.96 18.20
CA VAL A 707 6.08 41.49 18.25
C VAL A 707 7.45 41.02 17.78
N LYS A 708 8.16 40.31 18.65
CA LYS A 708 9.42 39.67 18.29
C LYS A 708 9.43 38.23 18.80
N VAL A 709 9.40 37.33 17.83
CA VAL A 709 9.64 35.90 18.05
C VAL A 709 11.13 35.64 17.88
N ARG A 710 11.70 34.84 18.77
CA ARG A 710 13.07 34.33 18.62
C ARG A 710 13.15 32.90 19.11
N ARG A 711 14.08 32.13 18.55
CA ARG A 711 14.35 30.75 18.98
C ARG A 711 15.58 30.64 19.87
N ALA A 712 15.60 29.63 20.74
CA ALA A 712 16.78 29.23 21.50
C ALA A 712 17.97 28.92 20.57
N GLY A 713 19.19 29.13 21.06
CA GLY A 713 20.41 28.80 20.31
C GLY A 713 20.49 27.31 19.97
N ASP A 714 20.14 26.45 20.93
CA ASP A 714 19.95 25.02 20.73
C ASP A 714 18.65 24.57 21.45
N PRO A 715 17.49 24.58 20.78
CA PRO A 715 16.19 24.28 21.39
C PRO A 715 16.08 22.90 22.04
N VAL A 716 17.01 21.99 21.73
CA VAL A 716 17.02 20.60 22.20
C VAL A 716 17.94 20.44 23.40
N LEU A 717 19.07 21.15 23.46
CA LEU A 717 20.07 21.02 24.54
C LEU A 717 20.06 22.15 25.56
N ASP A 718 19.49 23.33 25.24
CA ASP A 718 19.60 24.50 26.10
C ASP A 718 18.84 24.35 27.43
N GLY A 719 17.82 23.47 27.51
CA GLY A 719 17.19 23.11 28.79
C GLY A 719 18.17 22.43 29.74
N TRP A 720 18.94 21.47 29.24
CA TRP A 720 20.00 20.80 30.01
C TRP A 720 21.17 21.75 30.32
N ARG A 721 21.63 22.55 29.36
CA ARG A 721 22.70 23.55 29.59
C ARG A 721 22.29 24.61 30.61
N GLY A 722 21.03 25.05 30.56
CA GLY A 722 20.45 25.97 31.52
C GLY A 722 20.43 25.38 32.92
N ALA A 723 20.00 24.11 33.07
CA ALA A 723 20.03 23.41 34.35
C ALA A 723 21.47 23.23 34.88
N ALA A 724 22.43 22.88 34.02
CA ALA A 724 23.85 22.78 34.38
C ALA A 724 24.44 24.11 34.84
N ARG A 725 24.17 25.20 34.12
CA ARG A 725 24.59 26.55 34.52
C ARG A 725 23.94 26.96 35.84
N TRP A 726 22.64 26.76 35.97
CA TRP A 726 21.89 27.10 37.18
C TRP A 726 22.38 26.31 38.40
N ALA A 727 22.70 25.03 38.25
CA ALA A 727 23.27 24.20 39.31
C ALA A 727 24.61 24.74 39.82
N ARG A 728 25.47 25.18 38.89
CA ARG A 728 26.76 25.81 39.21
C ARG A 728 26.58 27.13 39.95
N ASP A 729 25.68 27.99 39.48
CA ASP A 729 25.49 29.33 40.03
C ASP A 729 24.75 29.30 41.38
N SER A 730 23.86 28.33 41.59
CA SER A 730 23.09 28.13 42.83
C SER A 730 23.89 27.45 43.95
N MET A 731 25.14 27.06 43.68
CA MET A 731 25.98 26.32 44.63
C MET A 731 26.31 27.11 45.91
N GLY A 732 26.45 28.44 45.81
CA GLY A 732 26.65 29.31 46.98
C GLY A 732 25.39 29.55 47.84
N SER A 733 24.21 29.23 47.31
CA SER A 733 22.90 29.49 47.93
C SER A 733 22.07 28.21 48.12
N ARG A 734 22.71 27.03 48.20
CA ARG A 734 22.06 25.70 48.25
C ARG A 734 20.90 25.57 49.22
N GLY A 735 20.99 26.21 50.37
CA GLY A 735 19.92 26.22 51.38
C GLY A 735 18.63 26.90 50.92
N GLN A 736 18.56 27.46 49.71
CA GLN A 736 17.36 28.10 49.17
C GLN A 736 16.64 27.25 48.12
N ALA A 737 17.34 26.42 47.32
CA ALA A 737 16.73 25.70 46.19
C ALA A 737 16.82 24.16 46.25
N PHE A 738 17.79 23.60 46.98
CA PHE A 738 17.96 22.14 47.09
C PHE A 738 17.30 21.61 48.36
N VAL A 739 16.49 20.56 48.23
CA VAL A 739 15.97 19.81 49.36
C VAL A 739 17.03 18.79 49.76
N SER A 740 17.50 18.85 51.01
CA SER A 740 18.41 17.82 51.53
C SER A 740 17.67 16.57 51.98
N ARG A 741 18.37 15.43 52.08
CA ARG A 741 17.79 14.19 52.62
C ARG A 741 17.19 14.38 54.03
N ALA A 742 17.86 15.15 54.88
CA ALA A 742 17.38 15.45 56.22
C ALA A 742 16.10 16.29 56.20
N GLU A 743 16.04 17.31 55.33
CA GLU A 743 14.83 18.13 55.16
C GLU A 743 13.66 17.31 54.61
N TRP A 744 13.92 16.43 53.64
CA TRP A 744 12.91 15.53 53.09
C TRP A 744 12.37 14.56 54.16
N ALA A 745 13.25 14.00 54.99
CA ALA A 745 12.85 13.10 56.09
C ALA A 745 12.01 13.83 57.16
N GLU A 746 12.28 15.11 57.42
CA GLU A 746 11.54 15.91 58.40
C GLU A 746 10.21 16.44 57.83
N LYS A 747 10.23 16.96 56.59
CA LYS A 747 9.09 17.68 55.99
C LYS A 747 8.18 16.80 55.13
N GLY A 748 8.61 15.56 54.85
CA GLY A 748 7.88 14.59 54.07
C GLY A 748 8.12 14.71 52.56
N GLY A 749 7.66 13.69 51.83
CA GLY A 749 8.05 13.50 50.45
C GLY A 749 7.44 14.46 49.42
N GLU A 750 6.42 15.23 49.78
CA GLU A 750 5.84 16.24 48.89
C GLU A 750 6.59 17.58 48.98
N TYR A 751 7.44 17.76 49.99
CA TYR A 751 8.15 19.01 50.20
C TYR A 751 9.06 19.36 49.03
N LEU A 752 8.86 20.56 48.49
CA LEU A 752 9.65 21.16 47.43
C LEU A 752 10.14 22.53 47.90
N ARG A 753 11.37 22.87 47.56
CA ARG A 753 11.84 24.26 47.68
C ARG A 753 11.47 25.03 46.44
N GLU A 754 10.65 26.06 46.62
CA GLU A 754 10.29 26.95 45.53
C GLU A 754 11.49 27.78 45.07
N HIS A 755 11.69 27.82 43.75
CA HIS A 755 12.61 28.74 43.11
C HIS A 755 12.04 29.17 41.76
N ASN A 756 12.59 30.24 41.20
CA ASN A 756 12.04 30.89 40.00
C ASN A 756 12.02 30.03 38.73
N LEU A 757 12.65 28.85 38.73
CA LEU A 757 12.74 27.97 37.56
C LEU A 757 12.07 26.61 37.83
N GLY A 758 11.42 26.44 38.97
CA GLY A 758 10.72 25.21 39.37
C GLY A 758 9.21 25.39 39.39
N ASN A 759 8.50 24.32 39.74
CA ASN A 759 7.07 24.38 40.01
C ASN A 759 6.78 25.01 41.39
N VAL A 760 5.52 25.42 41.60
CA VAL A 760 5.04 25.96 42.88
C VAL A 760 4.75 24.79 43.83
N PHE A 761 5.02 24.98 45.12
CA PHE A 761 4.62 24.03 46.16
C PHE A 761 3.11 24.20 46.41
N THR A 762 2.33 23.12 46.43
CA THR A 762 0.86 23.16 46.56
C THR A 762 0.39 22.66 47.90
#